data_AF-A0AAU3ZY52-F1
#
_entry.id   AF-A0AAU3ZY52-F1
#
_cell.length_a   1.000
_cell.length_b   1.000
_cell.length_c   1.000
_cell.angle_alpha   90.00
_cell.angle_beta   90.00
_cell.angle_gamma   90.00
#
_symmetry.space_group_name_H-M   'P 1'
#
loop_
_entity.id
_entity.type
_entity.pdbx_description
1 polymer ?
#
loop_
_entity_poly.entity_id
_entity_poly.type
_entity_poly.pdbx_seq_one_letter_code
_entity_poly.pdbx_strand_id
1 'polypeptide(L)'
;MTGDAYTVVGAGAIGGTLAHSLAAAGHPVTVIDTDAGHVAAIRADGLTILRRGERESVRLDAATPDTYQGPHLERVLLSVKAHATEQAMRWIAPRLAPDGYVVSVQNGFNEALIAEHIGADRTVAAFVNIFADLVEPGVVRDGGPGAFVIGEVGGAPVSARVRALVADLQAWGPALATDNVEGYLWAKAAFGAMLSATALADAPMADLTDRHRATMYALAAEVYAVADAAGGRLESFDAFEAPAFRPDNDPALRGAACDRLTAWLRTQPKDRSGIWRDLAVRRRPVEVTTHYAPVLEQARRAGLDAPVLRAVLDGLRELEQDPSTMSESRLDALDRLAMSGGRTAGTGGPDCHTLPAGPVLTEAQAVAVHGWLDEHRDAMDADLAAYTSQESSSDDTVSLAACLDWLRGWLDASLGAPASEEVHPREDAGDILIRRYAGTGPSTGAPVLLVGHYDTVWATGTLPDWPYRREGDRISGPGVFDMKAGLVQAVWALRALTALDLPRPECTLLLNGDEETGSRASSDVIVAEARKSRAALVFEASADGAVKTTRKGVGLFSLTITGEAAHAGLDPTSGASAVNEIARQVLALEALADPAAGTTLNVGVLHGGTRSNVTAAEATAQLDIRVATDDERARLDVALAGLAPADTRTSLRLAGGWNRPVFERTEGVGQIFALARSCAAPLGLDLRETAVGGASDGNFVLAAGTPVLDGLGAVGGGAHARSEHVKLSGMVERSALAAGVLAAFVTA
;
A
#
# COMPACT_ATOMS: atom_id res chain seq x y z
N MET A 1 20.94 -46.91 33.19
CA MET A 1 21.11 -46.57 31.76
C MET A 1 21.62 -45.15 31.73
N THR A 2 22.90 -44.96 31.45
CA THR A 2 23.54 -43.64 31.38
C THR A 2 23.06 -42.97 30.11
N GLY A 3 21.95 -42.24 30.20
CA GLY A 3 21.45 -41.45 29.07
C GLY A 3 22.50 -40.41 28.69
N ASP A 4 22.65 -40.17 27.38
CA ASP A 4 23.59 -39.19 26.86
C ASP A 4 23.28 -37.79 27.43
N ALA A 5 24.33 -37.02 27.73
CA ALA A 5 24.20 -35.75 28.44
C ALA A 5 23.83 -34.59 27.49
N TYR A 6 22.85 -33.78 27.89
CA TYR A 6 22.43 -32.59 27.17
C TYR A 6 23.00 -31.33 27.83
N THR A 7 23.52 -30.42 27.00
CA THR A 7 23.81 -29.04 27.41
C THR A 7 22.82 -28.11 26.72
N VAL A 8 22.07 -27.33 27.51
CA VAL A 8 21.17 -26.31 26.97
C VAL A 8 21.83 -24.94 27.15
N VAL A 9 22.17 -24.28 26.05
CA VAL A 9 22.79 -22.95 26.06
C VAL A 9 21.70 -21.90 25.81
N GLY A 10 21.36 -21.16 26.86
CA GLY A 10 20.25 -20.21 26.93
C GLY A 10 18.98 -20.87 27.47
N ALA A 11 18.73 -20.75 28.78
CA ALA A 11 17.55 -21.32 29.46
C ALA A 11 16.38 -20.34 29.58
N GLY A 12 16.21 -19.49 28.56
CA GLY A 12 15.00 -18.71 28.39
C GLY A 12 13.75 -19.58 28.12
N ALA A 13 12.71 -18.99 27.55
CA ALA A 13 11.44 -19.67 27.32
C ALA A 13 11.55 -21.04 26.62
N ILE A 14 12.24 -21.12 25.47
CA ILE A 14 12.39 -22.35 24.68
C ILE A 14 13.35 -23.32 25.38
N GLY A 15 14.57 -22.86 25.65
CA GLY A 15 15.61 -23.71 26.25
C GLY A 15 15.23 -24.24 27.62
N GLY A 16 14.67 -23.41 28.48
CA GLY A 16 14.23 -23.83 29.82
C GLY A 16 13.11 -24.88 29.76
N THR A 17 12.17 -24.73 28.82
CA THR A 17 11.10 -25.72 28.62
C THR A 17 11.66 -27.09 28.22
N LEU A 18 12.61 -27.13 27.28
CA LEU A 18 13.23 -28.37 26.83
C LEU A 18 14.19 -28.97 27.87
N ALA A 19 14.99 -28.13 28.54
CA ALA A 19 15.86 -28.53 29.64
C ALA A 19 15.06 -29.20 30.77
N HIS A 20 13.94 -28.59 31.16
CA HIS A 20 13.05 -29.15 32.17
C HIS A 20 12.52 -30.51 31.74
N SER A 21 12.01 -30.62 30.52
CA SER A 21 11.39 -31.87 30.06
C SER A 21 12.38 -33.02 29.91
N LEU A 22 13.58 -32.75 29.39
CA LEU A 22 14.65 -33.74 29.30
C LEU A 22 15.07 -34.23 30.71
N ALA A 23 15.24 -33.30 31.66
CA ALA A 23 15.57 -33.65 33.04
C ALA A 23 14.44 -34.44 33.72
N ALA A 24 13.18 -34.06 33.49
CA ALA A 24 12.01 -34.78 33.99
C ALA A 24 11.92 -36.21 33.44
N ALA A 25 12.35 -36.42 32.20
CA ALA A 25 12.45 -37.73 31.57
C ALA A 25 13.68 -38.55 32.01
N GLY A 26 14.53 -37.99 32.88
CA GLY A 26 15.69 -38.67 33.47
C GLY A 26 16.99 -38.52 32.69
N HIS A 27 17.06 -37.64 31.69
CA HIS A 27 18.32 -37.34 31.01
C HIS A 27 19.20 -36.41 31.88
N PRO A 28 20.53 -36.59 31.88
CA PRO A 28 21.44 -35.62 32.48
C PRO A 28 21.41 -34.31 31.68
N VAL A 29 21.07 -33.20 32.35
CA VAL A 29 20.98 -31.87 31.72
C VAL A 29 21.83 -30.86 32.46
N THR A 30 22.65 -30.12 31.72
CA THR A 30 23.31 -28.90 32.20
C THR A 30 22.81 -27.68 31.44
N VAL A 31 22.38 -26.65 32.16
CA VAL A 31 22.01 -25.35 31.62
C VAL A 31 23.21 -24.40 31.68
N ILE A 32 23.47 -23.71 30.56
CA ILE A 32 24.44 -22.61 30.48
C ILE A 32 23.68 -21.34 30.12
N ASP A 33 23.68 -20.35 31.02
CA ASP A 33 23.01 -19.06 30.78
C ASP A 33 23.88 -17.89 31.25
N THR A 34 23.82 -16.76 30.55
CA THR A 34 24.56 -15.55 30.89
C THR A 34 23.94 -14.78 32.05
N ASP A 35 22.65 -14.97 32.33
CA ASP A 35 21.98 -14.36 33.47
C ASP A 35 22.34 -15.10 34.78
N ALA A 36 23.26 -14.52 35.54
CA ALA A 36 23.70 -15.07 36.81
C ALA A 36 22.57 -15.21 37.85
N GLY A 37 21.56 -14.33 37.81
CA GLY A 37 20.38 -14.41 38.69
C GLY A 37 19.49 -15.60 38.31
N HIS A 38 19.28 -15.81 37.02
CA HIS A 38 18.57 -16.98 36.49
C HIS A 38 19.30 -18.29 36.83
N VAL A 39 20.62 -18.36 36.64
CA VAL A 39 21.45 -19.53 37.01
C VAL A 39 21.40 -19.79 38.50
N ALA A 40 21.50 -18.76 39.34
CA ALA A 40 21.44 -18.90 40.79
C ALA A 40 20.09 -19.46 41.26
N ALA A 41 18.99 -18.98 40.67
CA ALA A 41 17.64 -19.49 40.96
C ALA A 41 17.50 -20.97 40.58
N ILE A 42 17.95 -21.36 39.38
CA ILE A 42 17.93 -22.77 38.97
C ILE A 42 18.75 -23.66 39.92
N ARG A 43 19.93 -23.20 40.36
CA ARG A 43 20.76 -23.96 41.33
C ARG A 43 20.06 -24.11 42.68
N ALA A 44 19.44 -23.04 43.17
CA ALA A 44 18.81 -23.01 44.49
C ALA A 44 17.53 -23.86 44.52
N ASP A 45 16.66 -23.70 43.53
CA ASP A 45 15.27 -24.19 43.59
C ASP A 45 14.94 -25.24 42.52
N GLY A 46 15.83 -25.43 41.54
CA GLY A 46 15.56 -26.19 40.33
C GLY A 46 14.96 -25.32 39.22
N LEU A 47 14.88 -25.87 38.01
CA LEU A 47 14.18 -25.22 36.91
C LEU A 47 12.69 -25.56 37.03
N THR A 48 11.83 -24.54 37.02
CA THR A 48 10.40 -24.70 37.26
C THR A 48 9.58 -24.39 36.01
N ILE A 49 8.60 -25.25 35.70
CA ILE A 49 7.58 -25.03 34.69
C ILE A 49 6.22 -24.71 35.33
N LEU A 50 5.60 -23.64 34.86
CA LEU A 50 4.24 -23.23 35.18
C LEU A 50 3.29 -23.65 34.06
N ARG A 51 2.41 -24.62 34.33
CA ARG A 51 1.36 -25.09 33.40
C ARG A 51 0.00 -25.04 34.09
N ARG A 52 -0.96 -24.29 33.52
CA ARG A 52 -2.34 -24.17 34.04
C ARG A 52 -2.44 -23.82 35.55
N GLY A 53 -1.47 -23.07 36.07
CA GLY A 53 -1.40 -22.66 37.48
C GLY A 53 -0.64 -23.63 38.39
N GLU A 54 -0.25 -24.80 37.90
CA GLU A 54 0.58 -25.77 38.63
C GLU A 54 2.07 -25.49 38.38
N ARG A 55 2.88 -25.64 39.43
CA ARG A 55 4.33 -25.50 39.39
C ARG A 55 4.97 -26.89 39.51
N GLU A 56 5.78 -27.25 38.53
CA GLU A 56 6.60 -28.47 38.56
C GLU A 56 8.07 -28.04 38.47
N SER A 57 8.92 -28.58 39.34
CA SER A 57 10.34 -28.22 39.40
C SER A 57 11.21 -29.46 39.25
N VAL A 58 12.25 -29.36 38.43
CA VAL A 58 13.27 -30.41 38.26
C VAL A 58 14.65 -29.90 38.65
N ARG A 59 15.43 -30.76 39.29
CA ARG A 59 16.82 -30.47 39.64
C ARG A 59 17.71 -30.78 38.44
N LEU A 60 18.51 -29.81 38.04
CA LEU A 60 19.51 -29.92 36.98
C LEU A 60 20.71 -29.03 37.30
N ASP A 61 21.84 -29.31 36.65
CA ASP A 61 23.03 -28.49 36.81
C ASP A 61 22.88 -27.20 36.01
N ALA A 62 23.30 -26.06 36.57
CA ALA A 62 23.30 -24.79 35.86
C ALA A 62 24.63 -24.06 36.09
N ALA A 63 25.12 -23.32 35.09
CA ALA A 63 26.30 -22.49 35.23
C ALA A 63 26.26 -21.29 34.28
N THR A 64 27.07 -20.27 34.59
CA THR A 64 27.40 -19.22 33.63
C THR A 64 28.57 -19.67 32.75
N PRO A 65 28.74 -19.12 31.53
CA PRO A 65 29.84 -19.51 30.64
C PRO A 65 31.25 -19.42 31.27
N ASP A 66 31.46 -18.49 32.19
CA ASP A 66 32.69 -18.23 32.93
C ASP A 66 32.90 -19.15 34.14
N THR A 67 31.82 -19.71 34.71
CA THR A 67 31.90 -20.61 35.87
C THR A 67 31.82 -22.09 35.51
N TYR A 68 31.50 -22.42 34.26
CA TYR A 68 31.41 -23.80 33.80
C TYR A 68 32.80 -24.44 33.68
N GLN A 69 33.03 -25.50 34.46
CA GLN A 69 34.23 -26.35 34.43
C GLN A 69 33.89 -27.82 34.14
N GLY A 70 32.73 -28.07 33.54
CA GLY A 70 32.26 -29.41 33.22
C GLY A 70 33.03 -30.06 32.07
N PRO A 71 32.66 -31.31 31.70
CA PRO A 71 33.29 -32.04 30.61
C PRO A 71 33.06 -31.38 29.24
N HIS A 72 33.62 -31.98 28.19
CA HIS A 72 33.31 -31.57 26.82
C HIS A 72 31.81 -31.65 26.52
N LEU A 73 31.33 -30.76 25.66
CA LEU A 73 29.92 -30.68 25.28
C LEU A 73 29.62 -31.74 24.22
N GLU A 74 28.66 -32.62 24.47
CA GLU A 74 28.27 -33.68 23.53
C GLU A 74 27.06 -33.25 22.69
N ARG A 75 25.89 -33.08 23.32
CA ARG A 75 24.64 -32.66 22.66
C ARG A 75 24.24 -31.29 23.13
N VAL A 76 24.40 -30.29 22.27
CA VAL A 76 24.08 -28.90 22.62
C VAL A 76 22.74 -28.51 22.01
N LEU A 77 21.76 -28.15 22.84
CA LEU A 77 20.58 -27.41 22.39
C LEU A 77 20.89 -25.92 22.53
N LEU A 78 21.11 -25.25 21.40
CA LEU A 78 21.36 -23.82 21.38
C LEU A 78 20.02 -23.09 21.27
N SER A 79 19.67 -22.28 22.27
CA SER A 79 18.37 -21.60 22.38
C SER A 79 18.50 -20.15 22.85
N VAL A 80 19.63 -19.52 22.52
CA VAL A 80 19.85 -18.08 22.73
C VAL A 80 19.08 -17.25 21.71
N LYS A 81 18.99 -15.93 21.95
CA LYS A 81 18.48 -15.00 20.93
C LYS A 81 19.41 -14.96 19.72
N ALA A 82 18.86 -14.76 18.52
CA ALA A 82 19.62 -14.88 17.27
C ALA A 82 20.87 -13.98 17.22
N HIS A 83 20.80 -12.77 17.79
CA HIS A 83 21.95 -11.85 17.87
C HIS A 83 23.10 -12.34 18.77
N ALA A 84 22.82 -13.28 19.69
CA ALA A 84 23.81 -13.86 20.60
C ALA A 84 24.40 -15.18 20.09
N THR A 85 23.92 -15.70 18.95
CA THR A 85 24.36 -16.99 18.39
C THR A 85 25.88 -17.02 18.16
N GLU A 86 26.46 -15.99 17.55
CA GLU A 86 27.91 -15.95 17.27
C GLU A 86 28.74 -16.00 18.56
N GLN A 87 28.35 -15.21 19.56
CA GLN A 87 29.06 -15.19 20.85
C GLN A 87 28.96 -16.55 21.56
N ALA A 88 27.77 -17.17 21.55
CA ALA A 88 27.58 -18.51 22.10
C ALA A 88 28.44 -19.54 21.36
N MET A 89 28.49 -19.49 20.02
CA MET A 89 29.28 -20.42 19.22
C MET A 89 30.79 -20.27 19.44
N ARG A 90 31.31 -19.06 19.65
CA ARG A 90 32.71 -18.84 20.06
C ARG A 90 33.04 -19.50 21.41
N TRP A 91 32.05 -19.68 22.28
CA TRP A 91 32.23 -20.40 23.56
C TRP A 91 32.03 -21.92 23.41
N ILE A 92 31.05 -22.35 22.61
CA ILE A 92 30.68 -23.76 22.38
C ILE A 92 31.74 -24.49 21.57
N ALA A 93 32.14 -23.96 20.41
CA ALA A 93 33.01 -24.63 19.45
C ALA A 93 34.30 -25.21 20.05
N PRO A 94 35.09 -24.48 20.88
CA PRO A 94 36.29 -25.04 21.50
C PRO A 94 36.01 -26.08 22.61
N ARG A 95 34.76 -26.21 23.07
CA ARG A 95 34.35 -27.14 24.13
C ARG A 95 33.61 -28.37 23.62
N LEU A 96 33.16 -28.34 22.36
CA LEU A 96 32.40 -29.42 21.75
C LEU A 96 33.27 -30.67 21.57
N ALA A 97 32.82 -31.82 22.09
CA ALA A 97 33.49 -33.12 21.96
C ALA A 97 33.68 -33.49 20.48
N PRO A 98 34.65 -34.33 20.08
CA PRO A 98 34.90 -34.63 18.66
C PRO A 98 33.67 -35.09 17.85
N ASP A 99 32.79 -35.87 18.46
CA ASP A 99 31.53 -36.38 17.92
C ASP A 99 30.30 -35.58 18.37
N GLY A 100 30.50 -34.53 19.17
CA GLY A 100 29.45 -33.65 19.63
C GLY A 100 28.86 -32.78 18.51
N TYR A 101 27.62 -32.33 18.68
CA TYR A 101 26.89 -31.54 17.70
C TYR A 101 25.99 -30.49 18.36
N VAL A 102 25.60 -29.48 17.59
CA VAL A 102 24.71 -28.40 18.03
C VAL A 102 23.39 -28.49 17.29
N VAL A 103 22.29 -28.50 18.04
CA VAL A 103 20.93 -28.36 17.53
C VAL A 103 20.52 -26.90 17.66
N SER A 104 20.22 -26.27 16.52
CA SER A 104 19.69 -24.91 16.44
C SER A 104 18.23 -24.91 16.87
N VAL A 105 17.97 -24.61 18.14
CA VAL A 105 16.61 -24.53 18.70
C VAL A 105 16.23 -23.06 18.94
N GLN A 106 16.27 -22.30 17.85
CA GLN A 106 16.14 -20.85 17.86
C GLN A 106 15.07 -20.39 16.86
N ASN A 107 14.63 -19.14 16.99
CA ASN A 107 13.87 -18.48 15.93
C ASN A 107 14.83 -17.88 14.89
N GLY A 108 14.40 -17.83 13.63
CA GLY A 108 15.19 -17.34 12.51
C GLY A 108 16.19 -18.38 11.97
N PHE A 109 16.95 -17.98 10.95
CA PHE A 109 17.95 -18.83 10.28
C PHE A 109 19.32 -18.64 10.95
N ASN A 110 19.76 -19.64 11.71
CA ASN A 110 21.02 -19.60 12.48
C ASN A 110 22.00 -20.72 12.08
N GLU A 111 21.52 -21.71 11.33
CA GLU A 111 22.19 -22.96 11.00
C GLU A 111 23.49 -22.71 10.22
N ALA A 112 23.46 -21.79 9.26
CA ALA A 112 24.64 -21.43 8.48
C ALA A 112 25.76 -20.85 9.37
N LEU A 113 25.42 -19.94 10.29
CA LEU A 113 26.36 -19.36 11.25
C LEU A 113 26.92 -20.42 12.20
N ILE A 114 26.07 -21.33 12.68
CA ILE A 114 26.53 -22.44 13.52
C ILE A 114 27.50 -23.34 12.72
N ALA A 115 27.15 -23.67 11.47
CA ALA A 115 27.97 -24.50 10.60
C ALA A 115 29.32 -23.85 10.23
N GLU A 116 29.43 -22.52 10.18
CA GLU A 116 30.72 -21.83 10.01
C GLU A 116 31.71 -22.12 11.15
N HIS A 117 31.20 -22.39 12.37
CA HIS A 117 32.03 -22.67 13.54
C HIS A 117 32.36 -24.15 13.73
N ILE A 118 31.45 -25.07 13.38
CA ILE A 118 31.59 -26.50 13.70
C ILE A 118 31.41 -27.44 12.50
N GLY A 119 31.08 -26.92 11.31
CA GLY A 119 30.77 -27.67 10.10
C GLY A 119 29.34 -28.19 10.04
N ALA A 120 28.79 -28.28 8.83
CA ALA A 120 27.41 -28.74 8.57
C ALA A 120 27.14 -30.15 9.12
N ASP A 121 28.14 -31.05 9.06
CA ASP A 121 28.03 -32.42 9.61
C ASP A 121 27.79 -32.44 11.12
N ARG A 122 28.01 -31.34 11.83
CA ARG A 122 27.83 -31.21 13.28
C ARG A 122 26.73 -30.22 13.66
N THR A 123 25.96 -29.76 12.68
CA THR A 123 24.83 -28.85 12.85
C THR A 123 23.53 -29.58 12.55
N VAL A 124 22.57 -29.48 13.46
CA VAL A 124 21.21 -30.02 13.31
C VAL A 124 20.24 -28.84 13.37
N ALA A 125 19.29 -28.79 12.45
CA ALA A 125 18.29 -27.73 12.40
C ALA A 125 17.03 -28.15 13.15
N ALA A 126 16.36 -27.19 13.79
CA ALA A 126 15.06 -27.43 14.37
C ALA A 126 14.08 -26.27 14.09
N PHE A 127 12.90 -26.62 13.60
CA PHE A 127 11.74 -25.73 13.63
C PHE A 127 11.05 -25.90 14.98
N VAL A 128 10.86 -24.80 15.71
CA VAL A 128 10.31 -24.82 17.06
C VAL A 128 9.17 -23.81 17.19
N ASN A 129 7.92 -24.24 17.42
CA ASN A 129 6.79 -23.33 17.64
C ASN A 129 6.24 -23.44 19.08
N ILE A 130 7.08 -23.06 20.05
CA ILE A 130 6.77 -23.16 21.49
C ILE A 130 6.24 -21.84 22.02
N PHE A 131 5.05 -21.88 22.63
CA PHE A 131 4.44 -20.72 23.28
C PHE A 131 4.83 -20.66 24.75
N ALA A 132 6.07 -20.31 25.06
CA ALA A 132 6.56 -20.17 26.44
C ALA A 132 7.04 -18.75 26.76
N ASP A 133 7.02 -18.38 28.04
CA ASP A 133 7.55 -17.11 28.55
C ASP A 133 8.38 -17.36 29.81
N LEU A 134 9.58 -16.78 29.91
CA LEU A 134 10.30 -16.71 31.19
C LEU A 134 9.63 -15.65 32.06
N VAL A 135 9.04 -16.05 33.19
CA VAL A 135 8.19 -15.15 34.01
C VAL A 135 8.90 -14.62 35.24
N GLU A 136 9.87 -15.36 35.77
CA GLU A 136 10.80 -14.95 36.81
C GLU A 136 12.08 -15.83 36.72
N PRO A 137 13.22 -15.44 37.31
CA PRO A 137 14.43 -16.26 37.33
C PRO A 137 14.13 -17.72 37.75
N GLY A 138 14.58 -18.70 36.96
CA GLY A 138 14.32 -20.12 37.18
C GLY A 138 12.90 -20.62 36.88
N VAL A 139 11.96 -19.77 36.42
CA VAL A 139 10.56 -20.16 36.22
C VAL A 139 10.05 -19.80 34.82
N VAL A 140 9.70 -20.83 34.05
CA VAL A 140 9.16 -20.70 32.70
C VAL A 140 7.67 -21.04 32.72
N ARG A 141 6.84 -20.16 32.15
CA ARG A 141 5.43 -20.47 31.87
C ARG A 141 5.34 -21.15 30.52
N ASP A 142 4.84 -22.37 30.50
CA ASP A 142 4.63 -23.15 29.29
C ASP A 142 3.17 -23.05 28.84
N GLY A 143 2.96 -22.58 27.62
CA GLY A 143 1.66 -22.42 26.99
C GLY A 143 1.11 -23.71 26.36
N GLY A 144 1.88 -24.80 26.36
CA GLY A 144 1.48 -26.10 25.86
C GLY A 144 2.27 -26.56 24.62
N PRO A 145 2.01 -27.80 24.16
CA PRO A 145 2.75 -28.37 23.04
C PRO A 145 2.41 -27.62 21.75
N GLY A 146 3.45 -27.27 21.00
CA GLY A 146 3.36 -26.78 19.62
C GLY A 146 4.22 -27.63 18.71
N ALA A 147 4.15 -27.36 17.40
CA ALA A 147 4.93 -28.12 16.43
C ALA A 147 6.45 -27.97 16.67
N PHE A 148 7.14 -29.09 16.73
CA PHE A 148 8.59 -29.14 16.93
C PHE A 148 9.18 -30.21 16.01
N VAL A 149 10.01 -29.77 15.09
CA VAL A 149 10.47 -30.59 13.97
C VAL A 149 11.97 -30.48 13.88
N ILE A 150 12.66 -31.62 13.79
CA ILE A 150 14.12 -31.71 13.79
C ILE A 150 14.57 -32.41 12.53
N GLY A 151 15.59 -31.87 11.88
CA GLY A 151 16.15 -32.46 10.66
C GLY A 151 17.62 -32.12 10.49
N GLU A 152 18.26 -32.84 9.57
CA GLU A 152 19.60 -32.48 9.12
C GLU A 152 19.55 -31.23 8.25
N VAL A 153 20.62 -30.44 8.26
CA VAL A 153 20.76 -29.27 7.38
C VAL A 153 20.91 -29.69 5.90
N GLY A 154 20.49 -28.84 4.97
CA GLY A 154 20.66 -29.08 3.53
C GLY A 154 19.82 -30.22 2.95
N GLY A 155 18.69 -30.55 3.59
CA GLY A 155 17.76 -31.58 3.11
C GLY A 155 18.29 -33.01 3.18
N ALA A 156 19.28 -33.28 4.03
CA ALA A 156 19.83 -34.63 4.17
C ALA A 156 18.82 -35.60 4.81
N PRO A 157 18.87 -36.91 4.48
CA PRO A 157 17.96 -37.89 5.04
C PRO A 157 18.04 -37.94 6.57
N VAL A 158 16.90 -38.24 7.21
CA VAL A 158 16.82 -38.38 8.67
C VAL A 158 17.88 -39.38 9.18
N SER A 159 18.84 -38.87 9.95
CA SER A 159 19.94 -39.64 10.50
C SER A 159 19.54 -40.40 11.78
N ALA A 160 20.44 -41.26 12.26
CA ALA A 160 20.26 -41.94 13.55
C ALA A 160 20.25 -40.95 14.73
N ARG A 161 21.08 -39.89 14.69
CA ARG A 161 21.11 -38.86 15.75
C ARG A 161 19.81 -38.05 15.80
N VAL A 162 19.22 -37.70 14.66
CA VAL A 162 17.93 -37.00 14.62
C VAL A 162 16.82 -37.88 15.20
N ARG A 163 16.79 -39.17 14.86
CA ARG A 163 15.83 -40.12 15.47
C ARG A 163 15.99 -40.23 16.99
N ALA A 164 17.22 -40.29 17.49
CA ALA A 164 17.49 -40.34 18.92
C ALA A 164 17.06 -39.05 19.64
N LEU A 165 17.42 -37.88 19.08
CA LEU A 165 16.99 -36.57 19.60
C LEU A 165 15.47 -36.47 19.68
N VAL A 166 14.77 -36.84 18.61
CA VAL A 166 13.30 -36.80 18.55
C VAL A 166 12.68 -37.75 19.57
N ALA A 167 13.28 -38.92 19.82
CA ALA A 167 12.82 -39.86 20.84
C ALA A 167 12.96 -39.27 22.25
N ASP A 168 14.10 -38.67 22.57
CA ASP A 168 14.37 -38.04 23.88
C ASP A 168 13.44 -36.83 24.11
N LEU A 169 13.14 -36.07 23.05
CA LEU A 169 12.32 -34.86 23.10
C LEU A 169 10.81 -35.13 23.04
N GLN A 170 10.37 -36.38 22.85
CA GLN A 170 8.94 -36.76 22.96
C GLN A 170 8.34 -36.43 24.32
N ALA A 171 9.17 -36.38 25.38
CA ALA A 171 8.72 -36.10 26.74
C ALA A 171 8.13 -34.68 26.89
N TRP A 172 8.49 -33.76 26.01
CA TRP A 172 7.97 -32.39 26.04
C TRP A 172 6.71 -32.25 25.17
N GLY A 173 6.72 -32.79 23.95
CA GLY A 173 5.68 -32.63 22.94
C GLY A 173 5.91 -33.49 21.70
N PRO A 174 5.05 -33.42 20.67
CA PRO A 174 5.11 -34.27 19.48
C PRO A 174 6.29 -33.88 18.56
N ALA A 175 7.51 -34.11 19.01
CA ALA A 175 8.71 -33.89 18.21
C ALA A 175 8.65 -34.78 16.97
N LEU A 176 8.97 -34.24 15.79
CA LEU A 176 8.96 -34.98 14.54
C LEU A 176 10.33 -34.92 13.87
N ALA A 177 10.77 -36.05 13.34
CA ALA A 177 11.93 -36.10 12.47
C ALA A 177 11.51 -35.83 11.02
N THR A 178 12.29 -35.04 10.28
CA THR A 178 12.03 -34.76 8.86
C THR A 178 13.31 -34.66 8.06
N ASP A 179 13.21 -34.92 6.75
CA ASP A 179 14.26 -34.63 5.77
C ASP A 179 14.09 -33.23 5.14
N ASN A 180 13.08 -32.46 5.56
CA ASN A 180 12.73 -31.15 5.00
C ASN A 180 12.44 -30.10 6.09
N VAL A 181 13.35 -29.98 7.06
CA VAL A 181 13.19 -29.03 8.18
C VAL A 181 13.25 -27.57 7.70
N GLU A 182 14.03 -27.29 6.67
CA GLU A 182 14.13 -25.97 6.03
C GLU A 182 12.79 -25.52 5.46
N GLY A 183 11.97 -26.44 4.95
CA GLY A 183 10.60 -26.18 4.50
C GLY A 183 9.71 -25.57 5.59
N TYR A 184 9.83 -26.08 6.82
CA TYR A 184 9.15 -25.52 7.98
C TYR A 184 9.73 -24.18 8.40
N LEU A 185 11.05 -23.99 8.33
CA LEU A 185 11.70 -22.72 8.66
C LEU A 185 11.26 -21.60 7.69
N TRP A 186 11.20 -21.87 6.39
CA TRP A 186 10.70 -20.93 5.38
C TRP A 186 9.21 -20.62 5.55
N ALA A 187 8.38 -21.63 5.78
CA ALA A 187 6.96 -21.41 6.08
C ALA A 187 6.79 -20.54 7.35
N LYS A 188 7.60 -20.78 8.37
CA LYS A 188 7.60 -19.98 9.60
C LYS A 188 8.05 -18.55 9.37
N ALA A 189 9.04 -18.33 8.51
CA ALA A 189 9.47 -16.99 8.14
C ALA A 189 8.34 -16.24 7.42
N ALA A 190 7.61 -16.87 6.51
CA ALA A 190 6.47 -16.22 5.84
C ALA A 190 5.36 -15.87 6.85
N PHE A 191 4.96 -16.81 7.71
CA PHE A 191 3.97 -16.54 8.75
C PHE A 191 4.45 -15.47 9.75
N GLY A 192 5.72 -15.53 10.15
CA GLY A 192 6.34 -14.52 11.00
C GLY A 192 6.32 -13.12 10.37
N ALA A 193 6.37 -13.01 9.04
CA ALA A 193 6.35 -11.74 8.33
C ALA A 193 4.96 -11.11 8.42
N MET A 194 3.92 -11.93 8.25
CA MET A 194 2.52 -11.53 8.51
C MET A 194 2.35 -11.02 9.95
N LEU A 195 2.82 -11.78 10.95
CA LEU A 195 2.75 -11.37 12.35
C LEU A 195 3.55 -10.09 12.64
N SER A 196 4.64 -9.86 11.91
CA SER A 196 5.44 -8.63 12.00
C SER A 196 4.65 -7.43 11.48
N ALA A 197 3.94 -7.57 10.36
CA ALA A 197 3.07 -6.52 9.83
C ALA A 197 1.94 -6.16 10.79
N THR A 198 1.34 -7.16 11.47
CA THR A 198 0.29 -6.88 12.46
C THR A 198 0.76 -6.03 13.65
N ALA A 199 2.07 -5.99 13.93
CA ALA A 199 2.61 -5.16 15.01
C ALA A 199 2.71 -3.67 14.67
N LEU A 200 2.41 -3.27 13.42
CA LEU A 200 2.41 -1.87 13.01
C LEU A 200 1.17 -1.09 13.47
N ALA A 201 0.14 -1.79 13.96
CA ALA A 201 -1.09 -1.21 14.45
C ALA A 201 -1.50 -1.82 15.81
N ASP A 202 -2.22 -1.04 16.62
CA ASP A 202 -2.75 -1.51 17.91
C ASP A 202 -4.13 -2.16 17.76
N ALA A 203 -4.18 -3.32 17.11
CA ALA A 203 -5.40 -4.11 16.94
C ALA A 203 -5.13 -5.63 16.98
N PRO A 204 -6.15 -6.48 17.17
CA PRO A 204 -5.99 -7.92 17.16
C PRO A 204 -5.38 -8.45 15.85
N MET A 205 -4.43 -9.40 15.96
CA MET A 205 -3.73 -10.00 14.81
C MET A 205 -4.69 -10.61 13.81
N ALA A 206 -5.74 -11.29 14.29
CA ALA A 206 -6.73 -11.92 13.43
C ALA A 206 -7.46 -10.89 12.56
N ASP A 207 -7.85 -9.76 13.13
CA ASP A 207 -8.62 -8.73 12.44
C ASP A 207 -7.75 -7.93 11.46
N LEU A 208 -6.47 -7.70 11.80
CA LEU A 208 -5.51 -7.10 10.87
C LEU A 208 -5.16 -8.06 9.71
N THR A 209 -5.00 -9.35 9.99
CA THR A 209 -4.76 -10.37 8.95
C THR A 209 -5.95 -10.49 8.00
N ASP A 210 -7.17 -10.38 8.53
CA ASP A 210 -8.43 -10.48 7.76
C ASP A 210 -8.70 -9.24 6.89
N ARG A 211 -8.40 -8.04 7.40
CA ARG A 211 -8.62 -6.77 6.67
C ARG A 211 -7.51 -6.45 5.66
N HIS A 212 -6.27 -6.82 5.96
CA HIS A 212 -5.09 -6.52 5.13
C HIS A 212 -4.55 -7.74 4.38
N ARG A 213 -5.46 -8.53 3.78
CA ARG A 213 -5.09 -9.78 3.08
C ARG A 213 -4.08 -9.54 1.95
N ALA A 214 -4.13 -8.40 1.27
CA ALA A 214 -3.19 -8.09 0.20
C ALA A 214 -1.74 -8.04 0.72
N THR A 215 -1.50 -7.32 1.82
CA THR A 215 -0.22 -7.31 2.53
C THR A 215 0.20 -8.71 2.96
N MET A 216 -0.69 -9.49 3.59
CA MET A 216 -0.36 -10.82 4.08
C MET A 216 0.04 -11.76 2.93
N TYR A 217 -0.69 -11.73 1.81
CA TYR A 217 -0.38 -12.53 0.63
C TYR A 217 0.94 -12.12 -0.02
N ALA A 218 1.22 -10.81 -0.11
CA ALA A 218 2.48 -10.32 -0.65
C ALA A 218 3.68 -10.71 0.21
N LEU A 219 3.57 -10.58 1.54
CA LEU A 219 4.63 -11.02 2.46
C LEU A 219 4.93 -12.51 2.34
N ALA A 220 3.90 -13.35 2.22
CA ALA A 220 4.09 -14.78 1.95
C ALA A 220 4.80 -15.00 0.61
N ALA A 221 4.33 -14.34 -0.44
CA ALA A 221 4.86 -14.48 -1.80
C ALA A 221 6.34 -14.08 -1.87
N GLU A 222 6.73 -12.96 -1.26
CA GLU A 222 8.12 -12.48 -1.23
C GLU A 222 9.04 -13.47 -0.52
N VAL A 223 8.65 -13.96 0.66
CA VAL A 223 9.45 -14.96 1.39
C VAL A 223 9.52 -16.28 0.62
N TYR A 224 8.43 -16.70 -0.03
CA TYR A 224 8.39 -17.93 -0.80
C TYR A 224 9.24 -17.87 -2.06
N ALA A 225 9.29 -16.74 -2.76
CA ALA A 225 10.19 -16.56 -3.89
C ALA A 225 11.66 -16.78 -3.49
N VAL A 226 12.05 -16.28 -2.31
CA VAL A 226 13.39 -16.50 -1.74
C VAL A 226 13.61 -17.97 -1.37
N ALA A 227 12.60 -18.62 -0.78
CA ALA A 227 12.64 -20.04 -0.45
C ALA A 227 12.77 -20.93 -1.70
N ASP A 228 12.03 -20.62 -2.77
CA ASP A 228 12.09 -21.33 -4.05
C ASP A 228 13.48 -21.18 -4.70
N ALA A 229 14.07 -19.98 -4.64
CA ALA A 229 15.45 -19.76 -5.08
C ALA A 229 16.48 -20.53 -4.23
N ALA A 230 16.14 -20.90 -3.00
CA ALA A 230 16.93 -21.80 -2.14
C ALA A 230 16.75 -23.29 -2.49
N GLY A 231 15.79 -23.64 -3.34
CA GLY A 231 15.33 -25.01 -3.52
C GLY A 231 14.48 -25.55 -2.37
N GLY A 232 13.92 -24.68 -1.53
CA GLY A 232 13.11 -25.05 -0.38
C GLY A 232 11.74 -25.60 -0.77
N ARG A 233 11.31 -26.70 -0.13
CA ARG A 233 9.95 -27.23 -0.25
C ARG A 233 9.13 -26.82 0.97
N LEU A 234 8.14 -25.94 0.80
CA LEU A 234 7.35 -25.41 1.92
C LEU A 234 6.52 -26.50 2.61
N GLU A 235 6.51 -26.49 3.94
CA GLU A 235 5.71 -27.40 4.77
C GLU A 235 4.70 -26.63 5.61
N SER A 236 3.49 -27.17 5.74
CA SER A 236 2.45 -26.58 6.60
C SER A 236 2.69 -26.94 8.07
N PHE A 237 2.31 -26.05 8.97
CA PHE A 237 2.34 -26.30 10.41
C PHE A 237 1.16 -25.61 11.11
N ASP A 238 0.69 -26.19 12.21
CA ASP A 238 -0.47 -25.72 12.95
C ASP A 238 -1.67 -25.41 12.03
N ALA A 239 -2.15 -24.16 11.99
CA ALA A 239 -3.20 -23.70 11.08
C ALA A 239 -2.68 -22.96 9.84
N PHE A 240 -1.36 -22.84 9.68
CA PHE A 240 -0.74 -22.16 8.54
C PHE A 240 -0.49 -23.15 7.40
N GLU A 241 -1.40 -23.14 6.44
CA GLU A 241 -1.31 -23.95 5.22
C GLU A 241 -0.38 -23.30 4.19
N ALA A 242 0.92 -23.32 4.46
CA ALA A 242 1.92 -22.58 3.71
C ALA A 242 1.82 -22.72 2.17
N PRO A 243 1.63 -23.92 1.59
CA PRO A 243 1.48 -24.06 0.14
C PRO A 243 0.28 -23.29 -0.44
N ALA A 244 -0.83 -23.14 0.29
CA ALA A 244 -2.02 -22.45 -0.20
C ALA A 244 -1.81 -20.95 -0.43
N PHE A 245 -0.79 -20.36 0.22
CA PHE A 245 -0.46 -18.94 0.07
C PHE A 245 0.40 -18.63 -1.16
N ARG A 246 0.75 -19.63 -1.99
CA ARG A 246 1.51 -19.37 -3.22
C ARG A 246 0.73 -18.48 -4.21
N PRO A 247 1.41 -17.59 -4.95
CA PRO A 247 0.76 -16.69 -5.92
C PRO A 247 0.03 -17.38 -7.06
N ASP A 248 0.57 -18.52 -7.52
CA ASP A 248 0.11 -19.33 -8.66
C ASP A 248 -1.07 -20.25 -8.34
N ASN A 249 -1.42 -20.39 -7.05
CA ASN A 249 -2.59 -21.15 -6.64
C ASN A 249 -3.90 -20.40 -6.86
N ASP A 250 -5.00 -21.16 -6.89
CA ASP A 250 -6.37 -20.64 -6.96
C ASP A 250 -6.60 -19.58 -5.86
N PRO A 251 -7.00 -18.33 -6.21
CA PRO A 251 -7.34 -17.30 -5.24
C PRO A 251 -8.38 -17.76 -4.20
N ALA A 252 -9.31 -18.64 -4.56
CA ALA A 252 -10.29 -19.19 -3.63
C ALA A 252 -9.64 -20.10 -2.57
N LEU A 253 -8.65 -20.90 -2.97
CA LEU A 253 -7.88 -21.76 -2.05
C LEU A 253 -7.11 -20.90 -1.05
N ARG A 254 -6.42 -19.86 -1.54
CA ARG A 254 -5.68 -18.90 -0.70
C ARG A 254 -6.62 -18.17 0.26
N GLY A 255 -7.77 -17.71 -0.22
CA GLY A 255 -8.81 -17.08 0.60
C GLY A 255 -9.28 -18.00 1.73
N ALA A 256 -9.62 -19.25 1.43
CA ALA A 256 -10.09 -20.22 2.41
C ALA A 256 -9.00 -20.60 3.44
N ALA A 257 -7.73 -20.69 3.03
CA ALA A 257 -6.62 -20.90 3.94
C ALA A 257 -6.43 -19.71 4.89
N CYS A 258 -6.57 -18.48 4.37
CA CYS A 258 -6.55 -17.27 5.18
C CYS A 258 -7.71 -17.25 6.20
N ASP A 259 -8.92 -17.66 5.81
CA ASP A 259 -10.08 -17.74 6.71
C ASP A 259 -9.84 -18.72 7.87
N ARG A 260 -9.23 -19.88 7.58
CA ARG A 260 -8.87 -20.86 8.62
C ARG A 260 -7.78 -20.33 9.55
N LEU A 261 -6.78 -19.65 8.99
CA LEU A 261 -5.72 -19.01 9.77
C LEU A 261 -6.28 -17.95 10.72
N THR A 262 -7.14 -17.04 10.22
CA THR A 262 -7.75 -16.00 11.06
C THR A 262 -8.69 -16.58 12.11
N ALA A 263 -9.47 -17.61 11.77
CA ALA A 263 -10.29 -18.33 12.74
C ALA A 263 -9.45 -18.96 13.87
N TRP A 264 -8.32 -19.59 13.54
CA TRP A 264 -7.39 -20.13 14.54
C TRP A 264 -6.69 -19.05 15.36
N LEU A 265 -6.32 -17.92 14.75
CA LEU A 265 -5.75 -16.77 15.48
C LEU A 265 -6.74 -16.23 16.52
N ARG A 266 -8.05 -16.20 16.21
CA ARG A 266 -9.10 -15.79 17.17
C ARG A 266 -9.24 -16.73 18.36
N THR A 267 -8.79 -17.99 18.28
CA THR A 267 -8.80 -18.92 19.43
C THR A 267 -7.59 -18.79 20.33
N GLN A 268 -6.55 -18.05 19.91
CA GLN A 268 -5.33 -17.93 20.69
C GLN A 268 -5.55 -17.04 21.93
N PRO A 269 -4.97 -17.39 23.10
CA PRO A 269 -5.11 -16.60 24.32
C PRO A 269 -4.41 -15.23 24.25
N LYS A 270 -3.54 -15.02 23.25
CA LYS A 270 -2.86 -13.76 22.95
C LYS A 270 -3.42 -13.25 21.61
N ASP A 271 -4.13 -12.13 21.65
CA ASP A 271 -4.72 -11.49 20.46
C ASP A 271 -3.74 -10.57 19.72
N ARG A 272 -2.65 -10.14 20.36
CA ARG A 272 -1.55 -9.33 19.78
C ARG A 272 -0.22 -10.08 19.76
N SER A 273 0.63 -9.74 18.80
CA SER A 273 1.91 -10.45 18.58
C SER A 273 2.93 -10.14 19.69
N GLY A 274 3.92 -11.02 19.85
CA GLY A 274 5.04 -10.77 20.77
C GLY A 274 5.85 -9.53 20.38
N ILE A 275 5.92 -9.24 19.08
CA ILE A 275 6.58 -8.06 18.49
C ILE A 275 5.87 -6.79 18.95
N TRP A 276 4.53 -6.77 18.84
CA TRP A 276 3.73 -5.66 19.35
C TRP A 276 3.95 -5.45 20.86
N ARG A 277 3.99 -6.52 21.67
CA ARG A 277 4.24 -6.38 23.12
C ARG A 277 5.62 -5.83 23.42
N ASP A 278 6.64 -6.22 22.65
CA ASP A 278 7.99 -5.71 22.84
C ASP A 278 8.06 -4.20 22.57
N LEU A 279 7.32 -3.69 21.58
CA LEU A 279 7.18 -2.27 21.27
C LEU A 279 6.26 -1.52 22.25
N ALA A 280 4.97 -1.87 22.29
CA ALA A 280 3.92 -1.12 22.98
C ALA A 280 3.95 -1.28 24.51
N VAL A 281 4.34 -2.45 25.02
CA VAL A 281 4.29 -2.76 26.46
C VAL A 281 5.67 -2.69 27.10
N ARG A 282 6.66 -3.40 26.54
CA ARG A 282 8.01 -3.53 27.13
C ARG A 282 8.96 -2.41 26.71
N ARG A 283 8.64 -1.66 25.65
CA ARG A 283 9.44 -0.55 25.09
C ARG A 283 10.90 -0.93 24.88
N ARG A 284 11.13 -2.03 24.16
CA ARG A 284 12.47 -2.55 23.84
C ARG A 284 12.60 -2.88 22.35
N PRO A 285 13.83 -2.90 21.79
CA PRO A 285 14.06 -3.28 20.40
C PRO A 285 13.53 -4.67 20.06
N VAL A 286 13.05 -4.84 18.83
CA VAL A 286 12.52 -6.09 18.30
C VAL A 286 13.60 -6.88 17.57
N GLU A 287 13.63 -8.20 17.74
CA GLU A 287 14.62 -9.09 17.10
C GLU A 287 14.28 -9.40 15.63
N VAL A 288 13.13 -8.95 15.15
CA VAL A 288 12.59 -9.23 13.81
C VAL A 288 13.58 -8.83 12.72
N THR A 289 14.25 -7.69 12.87
CA THR A 289 15.27 -7.22 11.91
C THR A 289 16.44 -8.19 11.79
N THR A 290 16.81 -8.87 12.87
CA THR A 290 17.86 -9.90 12.86
C THR A 290 17.35 -11.19 12.21
N HIS A 291 16.11 -11.59 12.48
CA HIS A 291 15.52 -12.80 11.89
C HIS A 291 15.41 -12.76 10.36
N TYR A 292 15.15 -11.59 9.77
CA TYR A 292 15.01 -11.42 8.32
C TYR A 292 16.28 -11.00 7.59
N ALA A 293 17.37 -10.69 8.29
CA ALA A 293 18.64 -10.36 7.63
C ALA A 293 19.13 -11.48 6.70
N PRO A 294 19.08 -12.79 7.07
CA PRO A 294 19.41 -13.88 6.15
C PRO A 294 18.48 -13.97 4.95
N VAL A 295 17.17 -13.72 5.13
CA VAL A 295 16.16 -13.75 4.06
C VAL A 295 16.46 -12.67 3.03
N LEU A 296 16.72 -11.44 3.46
CA LEU A 296 17.03 -10.31 2.58
C LEU A 296 18.37 -10.49 1.86
N GLU A 297 19.38 -11.04 2.53
CA GLU A 297 20.66 -11.34 1.89
C GLU A 297 20.51 -12.42 0.81
N GLN A 298 19.68 -13.43 1.06
CA GLN A 298 19.39 -14.46 0.06
C GLN A 298 18.56 -13.93 -1.11
N ALA A 299 17.57 -13.07 -0.85
CA ALA A 299 16.82 -12.36 -1.89
C ALA A 299 17.77 -11.58 -2.81
N ARG A 300 18.69 -10.80 -2.21
CA ARG A 300 19.71 -10.04 -2.93
C ARG A 300 20.60 -10.92 -3.79
N ARG A 301 21.04 -12.08 -3.28
CA ARG A 301 21.85 -13.05 -4.04
C ARG A 301 21.10 -13.67 -5.21
N ALA A 302 19.79 -13.89 -5.05
CA ALA A 302 18.92 -14.44 -6.08
C ALA A 302 18.41 -13.39 -7.09
N GLY A 303 18.73 -12.11 -6.90
CA GLY A 303 18.20 -11.02 -7.73
C GLY A 303 16.70 -10.78 -7.53
N LEU A 304 16.17 -11.18 -6.37
CA LEU A 304 14.77 -11.03 -5.98
C LEU A 304 14.59 -9.79 -5.12
N ASP A 305 13.41 -9.18 -5.23
CA ASP A 305 12.98 -8.10 -4.36
C ASP A 305 12.06 -8.65 -3.23
N ALA A 306 12.08 -8.00 -2.08
CA ALA A 306 11.16 -8.21 -0.96
C ALA A 306 10.68 -6.85 -0.38
N PRO A 307 9.99 -6.05 -1.18
CA PRO A 307 9.68 -4.65 -0.87
C PRO A 307 8.65 -4.48 0.24
N VAL A 308 7.60 -5.30 0.29
CA VAL A 308 6.61 -5.26 1.38
C VAL A 308 7.26 -5.70 2.68
N LEU A 309 8.12 -6.74 2.65
CA LEU A 309 8.91 -7.15 3.81
C LEU A 309 9.84 -6.03 4.29
N ARG A 310 10.54 -5.34 3.38
CA ARG A 310 11.40 -4.19 3.74
C ARG A 310 10.60 -3.07 4.39
N ALA A 311 9.45 -2.72 3.83
CA ALA A 311 8.58 -1.68 4.39
C ALA A 311 8.04 -2.06 5.78
N VAL A 312 7.72 -3.34 6.04
CA VAL A 312 7.37 -3.83 7.38
C VAL A 312 8.54 -3.63 8.35
N LEU A 313 9.76 -4.01 7.96
CA LEU A 313 10.94 -3.89 8.82
C LEU A 313 11.28 -2.44 9.12
N ASP A 314 11.14 -1.54 8.15
CA ASP A 314 11.36 -0.10 8.34
C ASP A 314 10.30 0.50 9.28
N GLY A 315 9.02 0.15 9.09
CA GLY A 315 7.96 0.56 10.00
C GLY A 315 8.18 0.08 11.43
N LEU A 316 8.71 -1.13 11.63
CA LEU A 316 9.06 -1.62 12.97
C LEU A 316 10.21 -0.83 13.60
N ARG A 317 11.24 -0.45 12.82
CA ARG A 317 12.36 0.40 13.31
C ARG A 317 11.89 1.79 13.72
N GLU A 318 10.93 2.36 13.01
CA GLU A 318 10.30 3.63 13.41
C GLU A 318 9.56 3.48 14.75
N LEU A 319 8.81 2.39 14.91
CA LEU A 319 8.06 2.12 16.14
C LEU A 319 8.96 1.77 17.33
N GLU A 320 10.19 1.29 17.12
CA GLU A 320 11.18 1.16 18.20
C GLU A 320 11.52 2.52 18.82
N GLN A 321 11.47 3.60 18.02
CA GLN A 321 11.74 4.96 18.47
C GLN A 321 10.49 5.59 19.09
N ASP A 322 9.32 5.43 18.45
CA ASP A 322 8.06 5.95 18.94
C ASP A 322 6.88 4.96 18.73
N PRO A 323 6.62 4.08 19.72
CA PRO A 323 5.49 3.16 19.68
C PRO A 323 4.11 3.84 19.64
N SER A 324 4.01 5.14 19.96
CA SER A 324 2.72 5.85 19.94
C SER A 324 2.21 6.12 18.52
N THR A 325 3.06 5.96 17.51
CA THR A 325 2.72 6.11 16.08
C THR A 325 2.19 4.81 15.46
N MET A 326 1.91 3.78 16.26
CA MET A 326 1.20 2.59 15.79
C MET A 326 -0.16 2.98 15.22
N SER A 327 -0.41 2.60 13.98
CA SER A 327 -1.63 2.96 13.26
C SER A 327 -1.92 1.96 12.17
N GLU A 328 -3.19 1.66 11.98
CA GLU A 328 -3.65 0.82 10.87
C GLU A 328 -3.35 1.42 9.50
N SER A 329 -3.21 2.75 9.40
CA SER A 329 -2.80 3.44 8.16
C SER A 329 -1.44 2.97 7.62
N ARG A 330 -0.58 2.41 8.49
CA ARG A 330 0.69 1.78 8.09
C ARG A 330 0.44 0.49 7.32
N LEU A 331 -0.55 -0.32 7.71
CA LEU A 331 -0.96 -1.50 6.96
C LEU A 331 -1.73 -1.12 5.69
N ASP A 332 -2.52 -0.04 5.69
CA ASP A 332 -3.12 0.48 4.45
C ASP A 332 -2.06 0.88 3.42
N ALA A 333 -0.93 1.45 3.87
CA ALA A 333 0.20 1.78 3.01
C ALA A 333 0.87 0.51 2.45
N LEU A 334 0.99 -0.55 3.27
CA LEU A 334 1.49 -1.84 2.81
C LEU A 334 0.53 -2.51 1.82
N ASP A 335 -0.79 -2.39 2.00
CA ASP A 335 -1.76 -2.92 1.04
C ASP A 335 -1.64 -2.20 -0.31
N ARG A 336 -1.43 -0.87 -0.29
CA ARG A 336 -1.14 -0.11 -1.52
C ARG A 336 0.15 -0.60 -2.19
N LEU A 337 1.21 -0.85 -1.42
CA LEU A 337 2.49 -1.38 -1.92
C LEU A 337 2.38 -2.81 -2.45
N ALA A 338 1.63 -3.67 -1.76
CA ALA A 338 1.37 -5.05 -2.17
C ALA A 338 0.58 -5.10 -3.48
N MET A 339 -0.47 -4.26 -3.59
CA MET A 339 -1.32 -4.16 -4.77
C MET A 339 -0.61 -3.50 -5.97
N SER A 340 0.47 -2.74 -5.76
CA SER A 340 1.30 -2.16 -6.83
C SER A 340 2.38 -3.11 -7.37
N GLY A 341 2.48 -4.32 -6.81
CA GLY A 341 3.50 -5.32 -7.17
C GLY A 341 4.85 -5.09 -6.50
N GLY A 342 4.87 -4.46 -5.32
CA GLY A 342 6.10 -4.28 -4.54
C GLY A 342 7.05 -3.20 -5.08
N ARG A 343 6.63 -2.40 -6.07
CA ARG A 343 7.49 -1.31 -6.53
C ARG A 343 7.45 -0.18 -5.51
N THR A 344 8.47 -0.09 -4.66
CA THR A 344 8.79 1.16 -3.96
C THR A 344 9.10 2.21 -5.03
N ALA A 345 8.61 3.43 -4.83
CA ALA A 345 9.03 4.55 -5.65
C ALA A 345 10.57 4.68 -5.54
N GLY A 346 11.27 4.25 -6.58
CA GLY A 346 12.73 4.27 -6.66
C GLY A 346 13.40 2.91 -6.48
N THR A 347 13.48 2.13 -7.56
CA THR A 347 14.68 1.49 -8.15
C THR A 347 14.24 0.29 -9.00
N GLY A 348 14.52 0.37 -10.31
CA GLY A 348 13.76 -0.31 -11.35
C GLY A 348 14.16 -1.73 -11.74
N GLY A 349 13.16 -2.42 -12.32
CA GLY A 349 13.24 -3.59 -13.21
C GLY A 349 11.88 -3.78 -13.92
N PRO A 350 11.85 -4.45 -15.08
CA PRO A 350 11.64 -3.83 -16.39
C PRO A 350 10.27 -3.14 -16.60
N ASP A 351 10.34 -1.86 -16.97
CA ASP A 351 9.56 -1.16 -18.02
C ASP A 351 8.03 -1.23 -18.07
N CYS A 352 7.31 -1.03 -16.95
CA CYS A 352 5.92 -0.54 -17.07
C CYS A 352 5.82 0.99 -17.12
N HIS A 353 6.67 1.76 -16.41
CA HIS A 353 6.58 3.24 -16.36
C HIS A 353 7.81 3.97 -16.93
N THR A 354 8.70 3.29 -17.63
CA THR A 354 9.93 3.90 -18.17
C THR A 354 9.56 4.93 -19.23
N LEU A 355 9.79 6.20 -18.96
CA LEU A 355 9.43 7.27 -19.90
C LEU A 355 10.45 7.39 -21.04
N PRO A 356 10.03 7.84 -22.24
CA PRO A 356 10.95 8.12 -23.33
C PRO A 356 11.99 9.18 -22.94
N ALA A 357 13.23 9.01 -23.39
CA ALA A 357 14.31 9.95 -23.12
C ALA A 357 14.18 11.28 -23.89
N GLY A 358 13.35 11.32 -24.95
CA GLY A 358 13.16 12.49 -25.79
C GLY A 358 12.16 12.26 -26.93
N PRO A 359 11.92 13.29 -27.76
CA PRO A 359 11.03 13.20 -28.91
C PRO A 359 11.60 12.23 -29.97
N VAL A 360 10.70 11.51 -30.65
CA VAL A 360 11.05 10.61 -31.77
C VAL A 360 10.77 11.26 -33.13
N LEU A 361 9.80 12.17 -33.21
CA LEU A 361 9.54 12.93 -34.43
C LEU A 361 10.67 13.93 -34.67
N THR A 362 11.15 13.97 -35.90
CA THR A 362 12.03 15.04 -36.37
C THR A 362 11.30 16.37 -36.40
N GLU A 363 12.04 17.49 -36.39
CA GLU A 363 11.46 18.84 -36.53
C GLU A 363 10.56 18.96 -37.78
N ALA A 364 11.00 18.42 -38.91
CA ALA A 364 10.21 18.41 -40.14
C ALA A 364 8.89 17.62 -39.99
N GLN A 365 8.89 16.49 -39.29
CA GLN A 365 7.68 15.72 -39.01
C GLN A 365 6.75 16.44 -38.03
N ALA A 366 7.29 17.06 -36.98
CA ALA A 366 6.50 17.83 -36.03
C ALA A 366 5.81 19.03 -36.73
N VAL A 367 6.54 19.76 -37.58
CA VAL A 367 5.98 20.84 -38.40
C VAL A 367 4.95 20.32 -39.41
N ALA A 368 5.17 19.14 -40.01
CA ALA A 368 4.19 18.52 -40.90
C ALA A 368 2.89 18.13 -40.18
N VAL A 369 2.97 17.61 -38.95
CA VAL A 369 1.81 17.33 -38.11
C VAL A 369 1.02 18.60 -37.84
N HIS A 370 1.69 19.68 -37.42
CA HIS A 370 1.04 20.97 -37.22
C HIS A 370 0.40 21.51 -38.51
N GLY A 371 1.13 21.47 -39.63
CA GLY A 371 0.62 21.92 -40.92
C GLY A 371 -0.62 21.17 -41.36
N TRP A 372 -0.62 19.84 -41.21
CA TRP A 372 -1.80 19.01 -41.51
C TRP A 372 -2.99 19.38 -40.61
N LEU A 373 -2.76 19.59 -39.31
CA LEU A 373 -3.82 20.00 -38.38
C LEU A 373 -4.38 21.39 -38.71
N ASP A 374 -3.54 22.37 -39.09
CA ASP A 374 -3.99 23.70 -39.50
C ASP A 374 -4.80 23.66 -40.81
N GLU A 375 -4.38 22.84 -41.78
CA GLU A 375 -5.14 22.58 -43.02
C GLU A 375 -6.53 21.99 -42.74
N HIS A 376 -6.69 21.24 -41.64
CA HIS A 376 -7.95 20.61 -41.24
C HIS A 376 -8.66 21.31 -40.07
N ARG A 377 -8.23 22.51 -39.68
CA ARG A 377 -8.73 23.20 -38.48
C ARG A 377 -10.24 23.46 -38.51
N ASP A 378 -10.82 23.70 -39.69
CA ASP A 378 -12.26 23.95 -39.82
C ASP A 378 -13.08 22.65 -39.66
N ALA A 379 -12.49 21.49 -39.95
CA ALA A 379 -13.09 20.20 -39.63
C ALA A 379 -12.98 19.88 -38.13
N MET A 380 -11.85 20.23 -37.49
CA MET A 380 -11.70 20.15 -36.04
C MET A 380 -12.70 21.05 -35.30
N ASP A 381 -12.90 22.26 -35.82
CA ASP A 381 -13.91 23.20 -35.36
C ASP A 381 -15.33 22.63 -35.45
N ALA A 382 -15.65 21.99 -36.59
CA ALA A 382 -16.93 21.34 -36.81
C ALA A 382 -17.17 20.15 -35.86
N ASP A 383 -16.13 19.34 -35.58
CA ASP A 383 -16.20 18.26 -34.58
C ASP A 383 -16.50 18.81 -33.19
N LEU A 384 -15.83 19.91 -32.79
CA LEU A 384 -16.12 20.56 -31.51
C LEU A 384 -17.55 21.12 -31.49
N ALA A 385 -18.03 21.76 -32.56
CA ALA A 385 -19.39 22.25 -32.64
C ALA A 385 -20.43 21.13 -32.48
N ALA A 386 -20.22 20.00 -33.15
CA ALA A 386 -21.10 18.83 -33.08
C ALA A 386 -21.07 18.15 -31.70
N TYR A 387 -19.91 18.17 -31.02
CA TYR A 387 -19.81 17.64 -29.67
C TYR A 387 -20.43 18.60 -28.64
N THR A 388 -20.21 19.91 -28.78
CA THR A 388 -20.85 20.92 -27.92
C THR A 388 -22.37 20.88 -28.04
N SER A 389 -22.93 20.50 -29.20
CA SER A 389 -24.37 20.33 -29.34
C SER A 389 -24.97 19.12 -28.61
N GLN A 390 -24.13 18.22 -28.07
CA GLN A 390 -24.60 17.15 -27.17
C GLN A 390 -24.61 17.67 -25.74
N GLU A 391 -25.77 17.90 -25.14
CA GLU A 391 -25.81 18.24 -23.71
C GLU A 391 -25.38 17.03 -22.87
N SER A 392 -24.61 17.30 -21.82
CA SER A 392 -24.02 16.27 -20.97
C SER A 392 -23.85 16.79 -19.55
N SER A 393 -24.96 17.22 -18.95
CA SER A 393 -24.98 17.68 -17.55
C SER A 393 -24.65 16.52 -16.63
N SER A 394 -23.73 16.69 -15.68
CA SER A 394 -23.38 15.64 -14.71
C SER A 394 -24.59 15.17 -13.87
N ASP A 395 -25.59 16.03 -13.70
CA ASP A 395 -26.83 15.74 -12.98
C ASP A 395 -27.94 15.09 -13.85
N ASP A 396 -27.70 14.82 -15.13
CA ASP A 396 -28.70 14.26 -16.07
C ASP A 396 -28.15 13.03 -16.80
N THR A 397 -28.40 11.86 -16.21
CA THR A 397 -27.96 10.56 -16.74
C THR A 397 -28.52 10.24 -18.13
N VAL A 398 -29.68 10.79 -18.51
CA VAL A 398 -30.24 10.61 -19.86
C VAL A 398 -29.41 11.38 -20.89
N SER A 399 -29.05 12.63 -20.57
CA SER A 399 -28.17 13.43 -21.43
C SER A 399 -26.78 12.81 -21.54
N LEU A 400 -26.23 12.28 -20.44
CA LEU A 400 -24.94 11.60 -20.39
C LEU A 400 -24.93 10.35 -21.27
N ALA A 401 -25.96 9.50 -21.18
CA ALA A 401 -26.07 8.30 -22.02
C ALA A 401 -26.14 8.66 -23.51
N ALA A 402 -26.97 9.64 -23.88
CA ALA A 402 -27.09 10.10 -25.26
C ALA A 402 -25.76 10.69 -25.81
N CYS A 403 -25.07 11.47 -24.99
CA CYS A 403 -23.76 12.04 -25.32
C CYS A 403 -22.70 10.95 -25.50
N LEU A 404 -22.64 9.96 -24.62
CA LEU A 404 -21.69 8.85 -24.72
C LEU A 404 -21.95 7.98 -25.96
N ASP A 405 -23.21 7.71 -26.30
CA ASP A 405 -23.55 6.99 -27.52
C ASP A 405 -23.18 7.78 -28.79
N TRP A 406 -23.37 9.11 -28.78
CA TRP A 406 -22.87 9.96 -29.86
C TRP A 406 -21.35 9.91 -29.98
N LEU A 407 -20.63 10.00 -28.85
CA LEU A 407 -19.18 9.92 -28.79
C LEU A 407 -18.66 8.60 -29.36
N ARG A 408 -19.31 7.47 -29.06
CA ARG A 408 -18.96 6.16 -29.61
C ARG A 408 -19.02 6.17 -31.14
N GLY A 409 -20.12 6.69 -31.71
CA GLY A 409 -20.27 6.81 -33.16
C GLY A 409 -19.26 7.78 -33.79
N TRP A 410 -19.00 8.92 -33.14
CA TRP A 410 -18.01 9.89 -33.61
C TRP A 410 -16.58 9.33 -33.56
N LEU A 411 -16.22 8.59 -32.52
CA LEU A 411 -14.94 7.90 -32.38
C LEU A 411 -14.77 6.83 -33.47
N ASP A 412 -15.80 6.03 -33.75
CA ASP A 412 -15.77 5.04 -34.84
C ASP A 412 -15.55 5.70 -36.21
N ALA A 413 -16.21 6.84 -36.46
CA ALA A 413 -16.03 7.60 -37.69
C ALA A 413 -14.64 8.26 -37.79
N SER A 414 -14.07 8.66 -36.65
CA SER A 414 -12.83 9.43 -36.59
C SER A 414 -11.56 8.58 -36.56
N LEU A 415 -11.58 7.46 -35.83
CA LEU A 415 -10.43 6.60 -35.57
C LEU A 415 -10.60 5.18 -36.13
N GLY A 416 -11.80 4.82 -36.59
CA GLY A 416 -12.15 3.45 -36.94
C GLY A 416 -12.50 2.60 -35.71
N ALA A 417 -12.78 1.31 -35.94
CA ALA A 417 -13.13 0.38 -34.88
C ALA A 417 -11.95 0.17 -33.90
N PRO A 418 -12.20 0.18 -32.57
CA PRO A 418 -11.17 -0.13 -31.59
C PRO A 418 -10.78 -1.62 -31.62
N ALA A 419 -9.61 -1.95 -31.10
CA ALA A 419 -9.19 -3.34 -30.89
C ALA A 419 -10.01 -4.02 -29.78
N SER A 420 -10.43 -3.27 -28.77
CA SER A 420 -11.40 -3.71 -27.75
C SER A 420 -12.19 -2.52 -27.20
N GLU A 421 -13.43 -2.77 -26.79
CA GLU A 421 -14.29 -1.82 -26.08
C GLU A 421 -14.82 -2.46 -24.79
N GLU A 422 -14.83 -1.71 -23.68
CA GLU A 422 -15.48 -2.06 -22.43
C GLU A 422 -16.36 -0.89 -21.99
N VAL A 423 -17.55 -1.18 -21.49
CA VAL A 423 -18.46 -0.20 -20.86
C VAL A 423 -18.71 -0.66 -19.44
N HIS A 424 -18.50 0.24 -18.48
CA HIS A 424 -18.80 0.01 -17.07
C HIS A 424 -20.05 0.81 -16.69
N PRO A 425 -21.22 0.16 -16.57
CA PRO A 425 -22.46 0.85 -16.28
C PRO A 425 -22.43 1.51 -14.90
N ARG A 426 -23.10 2.66 -14.76
CA ARG A 426 -23.35 3.34 -13.49
C ARG A 426 -24.82 3.74 -13.37
N GLU A 427 -25.38 3.54 -12.17
CA GLU A 427 -26.81 3.78 -11.94
C GLU A 427 -27.12 5.28 -11.77
N ASP A 428 -26.31 5.97 -10.97
CA ASP A 428 -26.51 7.38 -10.60
C ASP A 428 -25.47 8.34 -11.24
N ALA A 429 -24.77 7.88 -12.28
CA ALA A 429 -23.71 8.63 -12.95
C ALA A 429 -23.59 8.20 -14.42
N GLY A 430 -22.79 8.92 -15.20
CA GLY A 430 -22.45 8.49 -16.56
C GLY A 430 -21.64 7.20 -16.59
N ASP A 431 -21.93 6.33 -17.55
CA ASP A 431 -21.17 5.11 -17.81
C ASP A 431 -19.70 5.42 -18.15
N ILE A 432 -18.77 4.54 -17.73
CA ILE A 432 -17.36 4.67 -18.11
C ILE A 432 -17.10 3.85 -19.37
N LEU A 433 -16.59 4.50 -20.41
CA LEU A 433 -16.18 3.86 -21.66
C LEU A 433 -14.66 3.72 -21.72
N ILE A 434 -14.19 2.50 -21.97
CA ILE A 434 -12.79 2.21 -22.30
C ILE A 434 -12.71 1.70 -23.72
N ARG A 435 -11.89 2.35 -24.55
CA ARG A 435 -11.57 1.89 -25.92
C ARG A 435 -10.07 1.75 -26.09
N ARG A 436 -9.62 0.61 -26.61
CA ARG A 436 -8.20 0.35 -26.86
C ARG A 436 -7.90 0.37 -28.35
N TYR A 437 -6.89 1.14 -28.75
CA TYR A 437 -6.44 1.28 -30.12
C TYR A 437 -5.01 0.72 -30.24
N ALA A 438 -4.82 -0.25 -31.13
CA ALA A 438 -3.50 -0.86 -31.38
C ALA A 438 -2.52 0.17 -31.94
N GLY A 439 -1.23 0.13 -31.56
CA GLY A 439 -0.20 1.03 -32.08
C GLY A 439 0.21 0.77 -33.52
N THR A 440 1.11 1.59 -34.06
CA THR A 440 1.74 1.39 -35.38
C THR A 440 3.17 0.84 -35.17
N GLY A 441 3.35 -0.47 -35.36
CA GLY A 441 4.62 -1.18 -35.15
C GLY A 441 4.48 -2.44 -34.27
N PRO A 442 5.58 -3.12 -33.91
CA PRO A 442 5.57 -4.20 -32.92
C PRO A 442 4.96 -3.73 -31.58
N SER A 443 4.35 -4.60 -30.79
CA SER A 443 3.87 -4.21 -29.45
C SER A 443 5.09 -3.94 -28.55
N THR A 444 5.27 -2.68 -28.11
CA THR A 444 6.53 -2.19 -27.52
C THR A 444 6.42 -1.83 -26.04
N GLY A 445 5.42 -2.36 -25.32
CA GLY A 445 5.25 -2.14 -23.88
C GLY A 445 3.79 -1.87 -23.48
N ALA A 446 3.60 -1.37 -22.25
CA ALA A 446 2.28 -0.96 -21.76
C ALA A 446 1.72 0.26 -22.54
N PRO A 447 0.38 0.36 -22.71
CA PRO A 447 -0.26 1.42 -23.47
C PRO A 447 -0.10 2.80 -22.82
N VAL A 448 -0.34 3.87 -23.58
CA VAL A 448 -0.54 5.22 -23.04
C VAL A 448 -2.03 5.42 -22.76
N LEU A 449 -2.35 5.84 -21.53
CA LEU A 449 -3.72 6.16 -21.12
C LEU A 449 -4.07 7.59 -21.55
N LEU A 450 -5.20 7.76 -22.24
CA LEU A 450 -5.79 9.05 -22.58
C LEU A 450 -7.05 9.20 -21.74
N VAL A 451 -7.04 10.16 -20.82
CA VAL A 451 -8.16 10.40 -19.91
C VAL A 451 -8.89 11.68 -20.32
N GLY A 452 -10.21 11.59 -20.41
CA GLY A 452 -11.06 12.77 -20.51
C GLY A 452 -12.46 12.48 -20.01
N HIS A 453 -13.12 13.50 -19.47
CA HIS A 453 -14.51 13.39 -19.05
C HIS A 453 -15.44 13.97 -20.12
N TYR A 454 -16.66 13.44 -20.19
CA TYR A 454 -17.67 13.90 -21.16
C TYR A 454 -18.85 14.63 -20.51
N ASP A 455 -18.96 14.58 -19.18
CA ASP A 455 -19.90 15.39 -18.42
C ASP A 455 -19.43 16.84 -18.30
N THR A 456 -20.35 17.74 -17.94
CA THR A 456 -20.12 19.16 -17.75
C THR A 456 -20.97 19.67 -16.60
N VAL A 457 -20.55 20.74 -15.93
CA VAL A 457 -21.36 21.45 -14.91
C VAL A 457 -22.64 22.11 -15.45
N TRP A 458 -22.84 22.15 -16.77
CA TRP A 458 -23.92 22.92 -17.38
C TRP A 458 -25.22 22.13 -17.44
N ALA A 459 -26.26 22.64 -16.78
CA ALA A 459 -27.58 22.03 -16.78
C ALA A 459 -28.15 21.82 -18.19
N THR A 460 -28.84 20.70 -18.40
CA THR A 460 -29.61 20.41 -19.62
C THR A 460 -30.59 21.55 -19.94
N GLY A 461 -30.65 21.95 -21.21
CA GLY A 461 -31.39 23.13 -21.68
C GLY A 461 -30.57 24.42 -21.72
N THR A 462 -29.24 24.38 -21.56
CA THR A 462 -28.36 25.55 -21.62
C THR A 462 -28.09 26.02 -23.06
N LEU A 463 -28.06 25.09 -24.02
CA LEU A 463 -27.68 25.37 -25.42
C LEU A 463 -28.54 26.43 -26.15
N PRO A 464 -29.88 26.50 -25.98
CA PRO A 464 -30.69 27.52 -26.65
C PRO A 464 -30.26 28.96 -26.34
N ASP A 465 -29.84 29.21 -25.09
CA ASP A 465 -29.43 30.54 -24.62
C ASP A 465 -27.94 30.81 -24.84
N TRP A 466 -27.12 29.75 -24.85
CA TRP A 466 -25.68 29.84 -25.08
C TRP A 466 -25.24 28.75 -26.06
N PRO A 467 -25.52 28.95 -27.35
CA PRO A 467 -25.11 28.00 -28.36
C PRO A 467 -23.61 28.08 -28.60
N TYR A 468 -23.07 27.03 -29.22
CA TYR A 468 -21.75 27.07 -29.81
C TYR A 468 -21.60 28.29 -30.74
N ARG A 469 -20.57 29.10 -30.52
CA ARG A 469 -20.28 30.29 -31.34
C ARG A 469 -18.78 30.46 -31.54
N ARG A 470 -18.38 30.55 -32.80
CA ARG A 470 -17.03 30.94 -33.22
C ARG A 470 -17.01 32.39 -33.69
N GLU A 471 -16.12 33.18 -33.09
CA GLU A 471 -15.82 34.57 -33.46
C GLU A 471 -14.31 34.68 -33.75
N GLY A 472 -13.94 34.45 -35.01
CA GLY A 472 -12.54 34.38 -35.44
C GLY A 472 -11.82 33.18 -34.82
N ASP A 473 -10.79 33.45 -34.01
CA ASP A 473 -10.02 32.42 -33.30
C ASP A 473 -10.67 31.99 -31.98
N ARG A 474 -11.65 32.74 -31.48
CA ARG A 474 -12.28 32.48 -30.18
C ARG A 474 -13.57 31.68 -30.35
N ILE A 475 -13.70 30.58 -29.63
CA ILE A 475 -14.90 29.72 -29.62
C ILE A 475 -15.51 29.71 -28.23
N SER A 476 -16.83 29.84 -28.12
CA SER A 476 -17.60 29.80 -26.86
C SER A 476 -18.77 28.84 -26.95
N GLY A 477 -19.13 28.23 -25.82
CA GLY A 477 -20.25 27.31 -25.67
C GLY A 477 -20.10 26.52 -24.37
N PRO A 478 -21.14 25.82 -23.91
CA PRO A 478 -21.07 25.04 -22.69
C PRO A 478 -20.10 23.84 -22.84
N GLY A 479 -19.10 23.78 -21.95
CA GLY A 479 -18.13 22.69 -21.88
C GLY A 479 -17.08 22.69 -23.01
N VAL A 480 -17.02 23.73 -23.84
CA VAL A 480 -16.01 23.83 -24.91
C VAL A 480 -14.59 23.81 -24.34
N PHE A 481 -14.35 24.48 -23.21
CA PHE A 481 -13.06 24.54 -22.54
C PHE A 481 -12.88 23.38 -21.56
N ASP A 482 -13.94 23.00 -20.85
CA ASP A 482 -13.91 21.97 -19.79
C ASP A 482 -14.92 20.83 -20.06
N MET A 483 -14.50 19.73 -20.68
CA MET A 483 -13.22 19.56 -21.39
C MET A 483 -13.38 19.08 -22.84
N LYS A 484 -14.52 19.39 -23.49
CA LYS A 484 -14.86 18.83 -24.82
C LYS A 484 -13.80 19.08 -25.89
N ALA A 485 -13.22 20.29 -25.95
CA ALA A 485 -12.14 20.56 -26.89
C ALA A 485 -10.88 19.73 -26.63
N GLY A 486 -10.58 19.39 -25.37
CA GLY A 486 -9.49 18.49 -25.02
C GLY A 486 -9.65 17.09 -25.62
N LEU A 487 -10.85 16.52 -25.53
CA LEU A 487 -11.13 15.23 -26.14
C LEU A 487 -11.05 15.27 -27.67
N VAL A 488 -11.57 16.34 -28.29
CA VAL A 488 -11.40 16.59 -29.73
C VAL A 488 -9.92 16.64 -30.09
N GLN A 489 -9.10 17.36 -29.32
CA GLN A 489 -7.66 17.46 -29.57
C GLN A 489 -6.94 16.11 -29.52
N ALA A 490 -7.30 15.24 -28.56
CA ALA A 490 -6.74 13.90 -28.42
C ALA A 490 -7.01 13.03 -29.66
N VAL A 491 -8.25 13.06 -30.15
CA VAL A 491 -8.66 12.31 -31.35
C VAL A 491 -7.96 12.85 -32.58
N TRP A 492 -7.89 14.18 -32.74
CA TRP A 492 -7.21 14.79 -33.87
C TRP A 492 -5.69 14.57 -33.88
N ALA A 493 -5.06 14.46 -32.71
CA ALA A 493 -3.66 14.05 -32.60
C ALA A 493 -3.42 12.64 -33.18
N LEU A 494 -4.28 11.68 -32.83
CA LEU A 494 -4.22 10.30 -33.37
C LEU A 494 -4.52 10.26 -34.87
N ARG A 495 -5.46 11.09 -35.35
CA ARG A 495 -5.77 11.23 -36.78
C ARG A 495 -4.59 11.77 -37.57
N ALA A 496 -3.92 12.81 -37.06
CA ALA A 496 -2.76 13.41 -37.73
C ALA A 496 -1.61 12.39 -37.85
N LEU A 497 -1.31 11.65 -36.77
CA LEU A 497 -0.30 10.59 -36.81
C LEU A 497 -0.65 9.53 -37.85
N THR A 498 -1.92 9.11 -37.92
CA THR A 498 -2.37 8.11 -38.88
C THR A 498 -2.33 8.62 -40.32
N ALA A 499 -2.80 9.85 -40.57
CA ALA A 499 -2.85 10.44 -41.90
C ALA A 499 -1.46 10.69 -42.52
N LEU A 500 -0.46 10.95 -41.67
CA LEU A 500 0.93 11.19 -42.07
C LEU A 500 1.80 9.93 -41.99
N ASP A 501 1.21 8.75 -41.72
CA ASP A 501 1.91 7.47 -41.56
C ASP A 501 3.06 7.54 -40.53
N LEU A 502 2.78 8.20 -39.40
CA LEU A 502 3.71 8.41 -38.30
C LEU A 502 3.51 7.38 -37.17
N PRO A 503 4.57 7.09 -36.39
CA PRO A 503 4.50 6.13 -35.29
C PRO A 503 3.57 6.61 -34.18
N ARG A 504 2.77 5.68 -33.62
CA ARG A 504 1.97 5.88 -32.41
C ARG A 504 1.94 4.62 -31.54
N PRO A 505 1.88 4.76 -30.20
CA PRO A 505 1.83 3.62 -29.29
C PRO A 505 0.43 2.98 -29.28
N GLU A 506 0.31 1.87 -28.58
CA GLU A 506 -0.99 1.39 -28.11
C GLU A 506 -1.60 2.44 -27.16
N CYS A 507 -2.86 2.80 -27.39
CA CYS A 507 -3.56 3.79 -26.58
C CYS A 507 -4.80 3.19 -25.94
N THR A 508 -5.01 3.47 -24.65
CA THR A 508 -6.26 3.24 -23.95
C THR A 508 -6.95 4.59 -23.78
N LEU A 509 -8.09 4.79 -24.43
CA LEU A 509 -8.96 5.95 -24.21
C LEU A 509 -9.98 5.61 -23.13
N LEU A 510 -9.98 6.36 -22.02
CA LEU A 510 -10.94 6.24 -20.94
C LEU A 510 -11.79 7.50 -20.86
N LEU A 511 -13.10 7.34 -20.96
CA LEU A 511 -14.10 8.41 -20.81
C LEU A 511 -15.03 8.13 -19.64
N ASN A 512 -15.16 9.08 -18.71
CA ASN A 512 -16.11 9.05 -17.59
C ASN A 512 -17.08 10.23 -17.67
N GLY A 513 -18.25 10.07 -17.03
CA GLY A 513 -19.33 11.07 -17.03
C GLY A 513 -19.68 11.57 -15.64
N ASP A 514 -18.69 11.67 -14.74
CA ASP A 514 -18.90 12.11 -13.36
C ASP A 514 -17.74 12.95 -12.79
N GLU A 515 -16.84 13.48 -13.64
CA GLU A 515 -15.67 14.22 -13.17
C GLU A 515 -16.06 15.45 -12.36
N GLU A 516 -17.03 16.21 -12.87
CA GLU A 516 -17.46 17.48 -12.29
C GLU A 516 -18.19 17.30 -10.95
N THR A 517 -18.59 16.07 -10.63
CA THR A 517 -19.16 15.67 -9.33
C THR A 517 -18.15 14.97 -8.43
N GLY A 518 -16.91 14.85 -8.89
CA GLY A 518 -15.80 14.31 -8.15
C GLY A 518 -15.52 12.84 -8.41
N SER A 519 -15.83 12.28 -9.59
CA SER A 519 -15.43 10.95 -10.08
C SER A 519 -15.60 9.79 -9.11
N ARG A 520 -16.61 9.85 -8.23
CA ARG A 520 -16.81 8.83 -7.20
C ARG A 520 -17.20 7.49 -7.82
N ALA A 521 -17.89 7.53 -8.96
CA ALA A 521 -18.32 6.35 -9.68
C ALA A 521 -17.22 5.81 -10.62
N SER A 522 -16.30 6.64 -11.09
CA SER A 522 -15.28 6.24 -12.07
C SER A 522 -13.86 6.04 -11.51
N SER A 523 -13.56 6.53 -10.30
CA SER A 523 -12.20 6.50 -9.74
C SER A 523 -11.58 5.10 -9.66
N ASP A 524 -12.36 4.07 -9.39
CA ASP A 524 -11.91 2.67 -9.34
C ASP A 524 -11.40 2.19 -10.71
N VAL A 525 -12.13 2.52 -11.77
CA VAL A 525 -11.81 2.18 -13.16
C VAL A 525 -10.60 3.00 -13.64
N ILE A 526 -10.55 4.29 -13.31
CA ILE A 526 -9.40 5.17 -13.63
C ILE A 526 -8.12 4.61 -13.02
N VAL A 527 -8.14 4.24 -11.74
CA VAL A 527 -6.98 3.65 -11.04
C VAL A 527 -6.58 2.32 -11.67
N ALA A 528 -7.56 1.49 -12.04
CA ALA A 528 -7.30 0.18 -12.65
C ALA A 528 -6.61 0.31 -14.01
N GLU A 529 -7.05 1.21 -14.89
CA GLU A 529 -6.41 1.43 -16.20
C GLU A 529 -5.09 2.18 -16.08
N ALA A 530 -4.95 3.12 -15.14
CA ALA A 530 -3.68 3.80 -14.86
C ALA A 530 -2.58 2.79 -14.55
N ARG A 531 -2.82 1.83 -13.65
CA ARG A 531 -1.85 0.79 -13.27
C ARG A 531 -1.40 -0.11 -14.42
N LYS A 532 -2.22 -0.23 -15.47
CA LYS A 532 -1.90 -1.00 -16.68
C LYS A 532 -1.14 -0.19 -17.72
N SER A 533 -0.97 1.11 -17.49
CA SER A 533 -0.52 2.07 -18.48
C SER A 533 0.87 2.60 -18.16
N ARG A 534 1.61 2.95 -19.21
CA ARG A 534 2.98 3.44 -19.10
C ARG A 534 3.06 4.87 -18.61
N ALA A 535 2.17 5.68 -19.12
CA ALA A 535 1.92 7.05 -18.73
C ALA A 535 0.47 7.40 -19.02
N ALA A 536 -0.01 8.50 -18.47
CA ALA A 536 -1.30 9.06 -18.82
C ALA A 536 -1.19 10.51 -19.31
N LEU A 537 -2.04 10.84 -20.28
CA LEU A 537 -2.28 12.20 -20.74
C LEU A 537 -3.72 12.56 -20.39
N VAL A 538 -3.89 13.57 -19.55
CA VAL A 538 -5.21 14.09 -19.15
C VAL A 538 -5.49 15.35 -19.98
N PHE A 539 -6.57 15.31 -20.75
CA PHE A 539 -6.89 16.35 -21.74
C PHE A 539 -7.73 17.50 -21.18
N GLU A 540 -7.73 17.64 -19.86
CA GLU A 540 -8.15 18.81 -19.12
C GLU A 540 -7.61 20.12 -19.72
N ALA A 541 -8.39 21.19 -19.59
CA ALA A 541 -8.00 22.52 -20.08
C ALA A 541 -6.70 23.01 -19.44
N SER A 542 -5.86 23.73 -20.20
CA SER A 542 -4.64 24.34 -19.68
C SER A 542 -4.92 25.50 -18.72
N ALA A 543 -3.97 25.82 -17.85
CA ALA A 543 -4.04 26.98 -16.95
C ALA A 543 -3.24 28.15 -17.55
N ASP A 544 -3.91 29.12 -18.18
CA ASP A 544 -3.27 30.18 -18.97
C ASP A 544 -2.26 29.65 -20.00
N GLY A 545 -2.56 28.52 -20.63
CA GLY A 545 -1.65 27.85 -21.56
C GLY A 545 -0.51 27.06 -20.90
N ALA A 546 -0.45 26.96 -19.57
CA ALA A 546 0.47 26.05 -18.88
C ALA A 546 -0.19 24.68 -18.66
N VAL A 547 0.61 23.61 -18.71
CA VAL A 547 0.21 22.29 -18.22
C VAL A 547 0.24 22.28 -16.69
N LYS A 548 -0.53 21.38 -16.08
CA LYS A 548 -0.70 21.29 -14.63
C LYS A 548 0.18 20.15 -14.14
N THR A 549 1.21 20.45 -13.36
CA THR A 549 2.14 19.47 -12.78
C THR A 549 2.02 19.37 -11.27
N THR A 550 1.14 20.18 -10.68
CA THR A 550 0.71 20.06 -9.29
C THR A 550 -0.77 20.44 -9.19
N ARG A 551 -1.55 19.64 -8.46
CA ARG A 551 -2.93 19.92 -8.07
C ARG A 551 -3.13 19.58 -6.60
N LYS A 552 -3.98 20.35 -5.91
CA LYS A 552 -4.34 20.04 -4.53
C LYS A 552 -5.20 18.77 -4.44
N GLY A 553 -5.09 18.06 -3.32
CA GLY A 553 -6.09 17.09 -2.88
C GLY A 553 -7.35 17.80 -2.39
N VAL A 554 -8.48 17.11 -2.39
CA VAL A 554 -9.80 17.66 -2.02
C VAL A 554 -10.47 16.75 -1.01
N GLY A 555 -10.88 17.31 0.12
CA GLY A 555 -11.70 16.68 1.15
C GLY A 555 -13.05 17.38 1.26
N LEU A 556 -14.12 16.59 1.30
CA LEU A 556 -15.49 17.07 1.39
C LEU A 556 -16.10 16.49 2.66
N PHE A 557 -16.41 17.35 3.62
CA PHE A 557 -16.89 16.94 4.94
C PHE A 557 -18.20 17.66 5.30
N SER A 558 -19.00 17.01 6.14
CA SER A 558 -20.21 17.57 6.74
C SER A 558 -20.13 17.42 8.26
N LEU A 559 -20.13 18.53 8.98
CA LEU A 559 -20.15 18.57 10.43
C LEU A 559 -21.58 18.81 10.90
N THR A 560 -22.14 17.87 11.66
CA THR A 560 -23.44 17.99 12.33
C THR A 560 -23.24 18.17 13.82
N ILE A 561 -23.90 19.16 14.41
CA ILE A 561 -23.97 19.38 15.85
C ILE A 561 -25.37 19.08 16.35
N THR A 562 -25.48 18.25 17.39
CA THR A 562 -26.73 18.04 18.13
C THR A 562 -26.60 18.63 19.54
N GLY A 563 -27.58 19.44 19.93
CA GLY A 563 -27.70 20.06 21.24
C GLY A 563 -29.06 19.81 21.88
N GLU A 564 -29.45 20.67 22.82
CA GLU A 564 -30.67 20.51 23.63
C GLU A 564 -31.56 21.75 23.48
N ALA A 565 -32.79 21.56 23.01
CA ALA A 565 -33.75 22.64 22.87
C ALA A 565 -34.31 23.11 24.22
N ALA A 566 -34.42 24.43 24.39
CA ALA A 566 -35.06 25.05 25.55
C ALA A 566 -35.69 26.39 25.14
N HIS A 567 -36.65 26.89 25.92
CA HIS A 567 -37.25 28.20 25.66
C HIS A 567 -36.29 29.31 26.09
N ALA A 568 -35.79 30.09 25.14
CA ALA A 568 -34.69 31.04 25.36
C ALA A 568 -34.99 32.11 26.44
N GLY A 569 -36.27 32.46 26.66
CA GLY A 569 -36.67 33.44 27.68
C GLY A 569 -37.20 32.88 29.00
N LEU A 570 -37.64 31.61 29.03
CA LEU A 570 -38.28 31.02 30.23
C LEU A 570 -37.30 30.11 30.96
N ASP A 571 -36.39 29.48 30.23
CA ASP A 571 -35.42 28.54 30.76
C ASP A 571 -34.08 28.65 30.01
N PRO A 572 -33.38 29.79 30.12
CA PRO A 572 -32.20 30.11 29.31
C PRO A 572 -30.99 29.20 29.57
N THR A 573 -30.93 28.52 30.72
CA THR A 573 -29.77 27.70 31.14
C THR A 573 -29.92 26.21 30.87
N SER A 574 -31.15 25.73 30.66
CA SER A 574 -31.44 24.28 30.55
C SER A 574 -31.29 23.72 29.14
N GLY A 575 -30.94 24.55 28.15
CA GLY A 575 -30.59 24.11 26.80
C GLY A 575 -29.09 24.18 26.52
N ALA A 576 -28.70 23.58 25.39
CA ALA A 576 -27.36 23.60 24.84
C ALA A 576 -27.44 23.93 23.35
N SER A 577 -26.95 25.10 22.95
CA SER A 577 -27.16 25.64 21.59
C SER A 577 -26.20 25.01 20.58
N ALA A 578 -26.73 24.20 19.66
CA ALA A 578 -25.98 23.66 18.52
C ALA A 578 -25.44 24.76 17.59
N VAL A 579 -26.15 25.90 17.49
CA VAL A 579 -25.69 27.06 16.70
C VAL A 579 -24.48 27.74 17.35
N ASN A 580 -24.45 27.86 18.68
CA ASN A 580 -23.28 28.44 19.35
C ASN A 580 -22.08 27.50 19.26
N GLU A 581 -22.32 26.20 19.38
CA GLU A 581 -21.29 25.20 19.29
C GLU A 581 -20.71 25.12 17.86
N ILE A 582 -21.53 25.03 16.82
CA ILE A 582 -21.03 24.99 15.43
C ILE A 582 -20.24 26.26 15.09
N ALA A 583 -20.63 27.43 15.61
CA ALA A 583 -19.88 28.66 15.40
C ALA A 583 -18.46 28.59 16.00
N ARG A 584 -18.28 27.96 17.17
CA ARG A 584 -16.95 27.71 17.75
C ARG A 584 -16.15 26.73 16.90
N GLN A 585 -16.78 25.67 16.44
CA GLN A 585 -16.13 24.65 15.60
C GLN A 585 -15.67 25.25 14.27
N VAL A 586 -16.50 26.08 13.63
CA VAL A 586 -16.13 26.79 12.39
C VAL A 586 -14.88 27.65 12.60
N LEU A 587 -14.81 28.44 13.67
CA LEU A 587 -13.62 29.25 13.97
C LEU A 587 -12.38 28.39 14.23
N ALA A 588 -12.52 27.24 14.89
CA ALA A 588 -11.43 26.30 15.12
C ALA A 588 -10.95 25.66 13.80
N LEU A 589 -11.88 25.30 12.92
CA LEU A 589 -11.60 24.72 11.61
C LEU A 589 -10.93 25.73 10.67
N GLU A 590 -11.42 26.97 10.61
CA GLU A 590 -10.80 28.04 9.83
C GLU A 590 -9.35 28.30 10.26
N ALA A 591 -9.05 28.17 11.57
CA ALA A 591 -7.69 28.30 12.09
C ALA A 591 -6.73 27.19 11.64
N LEU A 592 -7.22 26.09 11.05
CA LEU A 592 -6.39 25.03 10.47
C LEU A 592 -5.90 25.37 9.06
N ALA A 593 -6.49 26.38 8.41
CA ALA A 593 -6.06 26.83 7.10
C ALA A 593 -4.65 27.42 7.18
N ASP A 594 -3.79 26.98 6.27
CA ASP A 594 -2.44 27.51 6.13
C ASP A 594 -2.15 27.73 4.64
N PRO A 595 -2.48 28.93 4.10
CA PRO A 595 -2.26 29.24 2.70
C PRO A 595 -0.78 29.15 2.29
N ALA A 596 0.16 29.35 3.23
CA ALA A 596 1.59 29.27 2.96
C ALA A 596 2.06 27.83 2.80
N ALA A 597 1.52 26.90 3.60
CA ALA A 597 1.70 25.46 3.43
C ALA A 597 0.82 24.85 2.33
N GLY A 598 -0.07 25.66 1.72
CA GLY A 598 -0.94 25.23 0.64
C GLY A 598 -2.26 24.59 1.09
N THR A 599 -2.64 24.75 2.36
CA THR A 599 -3.95 24.33 2.89
C THR A 599 -4.96 25.45 2.83
N THR A 600 -6.12 25.17 2.24
CA THR A 600 -7.28 26.06 2.22
C THR A 600 -8.49 25.32 2.74
N LEU A 601 -9.25 25.94 3.64
CA LEU A 601 -10.48 25.40 4.19
C LEU A 601 -11.59 26.41 3.98
N ASN A 602 -12.72 25.96 3.48
CA ASN A 602 -13.90 26.78 3.25
C ASN A 602 -15.13 26.12 3.86
N VAL A 603 -15.83 26.84 4.75
CA VAL A 603 -17.16 26.46 5.23
C VAL A 603 -18.20 27.17 4.37
N GLY A 604 -18.58 26.52 3.27
CA GLY A 604 -19.41 27.15 2.23
C GLY A 604 -20.90 27.20 2.56
N VAL A 605 -21.39 26.29 3.40
CA VAL A 605 -22.81 26.15 3.74
C VAL A 605 -22.94 25.94 5.24
N LEU A 606 -23.86 26.70 5.87
CA LEU A 606 -24.18 26.57 7.29
C LEU A 606 -25.69 26.72 7.51
N HIS A 607 -26.29 25.78 8.24
CA HIS A 607 -27.69 25.81 8.66
C HIS A 607 -27.79 25.56 10.16
N GLY A 608 -28.80 26.14 10.83
CA GLY A 608 -29.04 25.81 12.24
C GLY A 608 -30.18 26.58 12.90
N GLY A 609 -30.80 25.95 13.89
CA GLY A 609 -31.93 26.49 14.63
C GLY A 609 -33.26 26.50 13.86
N THR A 610 -34.35 26.74 14.59
CA THR A 610 -35.72 26.74 14.01
C THR A 610 -36.47 28.04 14.25
N ARG A 611 -36.27 28.68 15.42
CA ARG A 611 -36.91 29.95 15.81
C ARG A 611 -35.99 30.73 16.75
N SER A 612 -36.12 32.04 16.78
CA SER A 612 -35.29 32.93 17.61
C SER A 612 -35.50 32.76 19.12
N ASN A 613 -36.67 32.28 19.56
CA ASN A 613 -37.00 32.09 20.98
C ASN A 613 -36.79 30.65 21.49
N VAL A 614 -36.13 29.79 20.70
CA VAL A 614 -35.83 28.40 21.04
C VAL A 614 -34.33 28.17 20.89
N THR A 615 -33.68 27.66 21.93
CA THR A 615 -32.28 27.21 21.86
C THR A 615 -32.15 26.15 20.77
N ALA A 616 -31.22 26.33 19.84
CA ALA A 616 -31.10 25.47 18.67
C ALA A 616 -30.62 24.06 19.06
N ALA A 617 -31.41 23.03 18.74
CA ALA A 617 -31.02 21.64 18.98
C ALA A 617 -30.17 21.03 17.85
N GLU A 618 -30.11 21.65 16.67
CA GLU A 618 -29.36 21.14 15.53
C GLU A 618 -28.73 22.27 14.72
N ALA A 619 -27.51 22.03 14.23
CA ALA A 619 -26.84 22.83 13.23
C ALA A 619 -25.93 21.96 12.36
N THR A 620 -25.74 22.33 11.10
CA THR A 620 -24.90 21.63 10.12
C THR A 620 -24.01 22.59 9.34
N ALA A 621 -22.81 22.14 8.97
CA ALA A 621 -21.86 22.88 8.16
C ALA A 621 -21.23 21.95 7.11
N GLN A 622 -21.05 22.43 5.88
CA GLN A 622 -20.33 21.72 4.81
C GLN A 622 -18.97 22.36 4.57
N LEU A 623 -17.93 21.53 4.51
CA LEU A 623 -16.53 21.92 4.40
C LEU A 623 -15.93 21.43 3.07
N ASP A 624 -15.25 22.33 2.36
CA ASP A 624 -14.29 22.04 1.29
C ASP A 624 -12.88 22.30 1.83
N ILE A 625 -12.08 21.24 1.92
CA ILE A 625 -10.69 21.32 2.40
C ILE A 625 -9.79 20.93 1.23
N ARG A 626 -8.78 21.75 0.96
CA ARG A 626 -7.78 21.46 -0.07
C ARG A 626 -6.39 21.54 0.51
N VAL A 627 -5.57 20.55 0.17
CA VAL A 627 -4.20 20.40 0.69
C VAL A 627 -3.24 20.21 -0.48
N ALA A 628 -2.08 20.87 -0.39
CA ALA A 628 -1.07 20.81 -1.44
C ALA A 628 -0.14 19.60 -1.34
N THR A 629 -0.04 18.98 -0.17
CA THR A 629 0.87 17.87 0.14
C THR A 629 0.17 16.81 0.99
N ASP A 630 0.67 15.58 0.97
CA ASP A 630 0.17 14.52 1.85
C ASP A 630 0.48 14.78 3.33
N ASP A 631 1.53 15.54 3.65
CA ASP A 631 1.82 15.98 5.03
C ASP A 631 0.72 16.90 5.57
N GLU A 632 0.26 17.86 4.76
CA GLU A 632 -0.85 18.73 5.14
C GLU A 632 -2.16 17.94 5.26
N ARG A 633 -2.36 16.94 4.40
CA ARG A 633 -3.48 16.00 4.54
C ARG A 633 -3.46 15.30 5.90
N ALA A 634 -2.32 14.72 6.27
CA ALA A 634 -2.14 14.01 7.54
C ALA A 634 -2.33 14.93 8.76
N ARG A 635 -1.82 16.17 8.69
CA ARG A 635 -2.06 17.20 9.72
C ARG A 635 -3.55 17.47 9.91
N LEU A 636 -4.30 17.58 8.81
CA LEU A 636 -5.73 17.82 8.84
C LEU A 636 -6.50 16.59 9.35
N ASP A 637 -6.08 15.37 8.99
CA ASP A 637 -6.68 14.14 9.53
C ASP A 637 -6.60 14.08 11.06
N VAL A 638 -5.44 14.40 11.64
CA VAL A 638 -5.25 14.47 13.09
C VAL A 638 -6.14 15.56 13.72
N ALA A 639 -6.17 16.75 13.10
CA ALA A 639 -6.96 17.87 13.62
C ALA A 639 -8.47 17.60 13.58
N LEU A 640 -8.97 17.02 12.48
CA LEU A 640 -10.38 16.67 12.32
C LEU A 640 -10.81 15.54 13.26
N ALA A 641 -9.95 14.53 13.46
CA ALA A 641 -10.20 13.46 14.43
C ALA A 641 -10.20 13.96 15.89
N GLY A 642 -9.49 15.07 16.16
CA GLY A 642 -9.40 15.70 17.48
C GLY A 642 -10.53 16.68 17.83
N LEU A 643 -11.52 16.89 16.95
CA LEU A 643 -12.62 17.81 17.22
C LEU A 643 -13.45 17.34 18.44
N ALA A 644 -13.66 18.25 19.40
CA ALA A 644 -14.41 17.97 20.62
C ALA A 644 -15.41 19.11 20.91
N PRO A 645 -16.58 18.78 21.50
CA PRO A 645 -17.55 19.80 21.90
C PRO A 645 -17.01 20.69 23.02
N ALA A 646 -17.20 21.99 22.90
CA ALA A 646 -16.91 22.94 23.98
C ALA A 646 -18.00 22.93 25.07
N ASP A 647 -19.27 22.70 24.72
CA ASP A 647 -20.33 22.38 25.69
C ASP A 647 -20.56 20.86 25.71
N THR A 648 -20.28 20.21 26.85
CA THR A 648 -20.38 18.75 27.01
C THR A 648 -21.79 18.18 26.83
N ARG A 649 -22.82 19.04 26.78
CA ARG A 649 -24.21 18.65 26.47
C ARG A 649 -24.51 18.63 24.96
N THR A 650 -23.55 19.05 24.14
CA THR A 650 -23.63 18.93 22.68
C THR A 650 -22.79 17.74 22.19
N SER A 651 -23.10 17.26 21.00
CA SER A 651 -22.34 16.20 20.33
C SER A 651 -22.03 16.57 18.88
N LEU A 652 -20.89 16.10 18.40
CA LEU A 652 -20.38 16.34 17.04
C LEU A 652 -20.45 15.04 16.24
N ARG A 653 -20.85 15.15 14.97
CA ARG A 653 -20.69 14.08 13.99
C ARG A 653 -20.08 14.66 12.72
N LEU A 654 -18.84 14.29 12.42
CA LEU A 654 -18.19 14.57 11.16
C LEU A 654 -18.45 13.40 10.20
N ALA A 655 -18.98 13.69 9.03
CA ALA A 655 -19.19 12.74 7.93
C ALA A 655 -18.46 13.24 6.67
N GLY A 656 -18.30 12.37 5.67
CA GLY A 656 -17.53 12.67 4.46
C GLY A 656 -16.09 12.19 4.56
N GLY A 657 -15.21 12.76 3.76
CA GLY A 657 -13.83 12.29 3.65
C GLY A 657 -13.06 12.93 2.49
N TRP A 658 -11.83 12.49 2.33
CA TRP A 658 -11.01 12.81 1.15
C TRP A 658 -11.64 12.23 -0.12
N ASN A 659 -11.83 13.08 -1.11
CA ASN A 659 -12.37 12.73 -2.43
C ASN A 659 -11.24 12.55 -3.46
N ARG A 660 -10.37 13.57 -3.59
CA ARG A 660 -9.24 13.56 -4.53
C ARG A 660 -7.92 13.46 -3.76
N PRO A 661 -7.04 12.50 -4.09
CA PRO A 661 -5.66 12.46 -3.56
C PRO A 661 -4.88 13.72 -3.95
N VAL A 662 -3.72 13.93 -3.35
CA VAL A 662 -2.82 15.03 -3.74
C VAL A 662 -2.13 14.71 -5.07
N PHE A 663 -1.99 15.70 -5.94
CA PHE A 663 -1.17 15.60 -7.16
C PHE A 663 0.09 16.45 -6.97
N GLU A 664 1.20 15.82 -6.57
CA GLU A 664 2.48 16.50 -6.44
C GLU A 664 3.32 16.38 -7.73
N ARG A 665 4.28 17.30 -7.89
CA ARG A 665 5.24 17.24 -8.99
C ARG A 665 6.34 16.22 -8.71
N THR A 666 6.00 14.94 -8.85
CA THR A 666 6.94 13.83 -8.70
C THR A 666 8.01 13.84 -9.80
N GLU A 667 9.04 13.00 -9.66
CA GLU A 667 10.06 12.83 -10.70
C GLU A 667 9.44 12.41 -12.05
N GLY A 668 8.51 11.46 -12.05
CA GLY A 668 7.82 10.99 -13.25
C GLY A 668 7.00 12.09 -13.94
N VAL A 669 6.30 12.93 -13.17
CA VAL A 669 5.59 14.12 -13.69
C VAL A 669 6.59 15.10 -14.31
N GLY A 670 7.72 15.35 -13.63
CA GLY A 670 8.79 16.21 -14.15
C GLY A 670 9.40 15.69 -15.45
N GLN A 671 9.59 14.38 -15.58
CA GLN A 671 10.13 13.73 -16.78
C GLN A 671 9.17 13.82 -17.96
N ILE A 672 7.88 13.49 -17.78
CA ILE A 672 6.90 13.59 -18.87
C ILE A 672 6.65 15.05 -19.28
N PHE A 673 6.71 16.00 -18.35
CA PHE A 673 6.69 17.42 -18.67
C PHE A 673 7.91 17.83 -19.51
N ALA A 674 9.12 17.39 -19.14
CA ALA A 674 10.34 17.68 -19.89
C ALA A 674 10.28 17.10 -21.32
N LEU A 675 9.71 15.90 -21.47
CA LEU A 675 9.43 15.30 -22.77
C LEU A 675 8.46 16.18 -23.58
N ALA A 676 7.31 16.55 -23.02
CA ALA A 676 6.33 17.40 -23.68
C ALA A 676 6.92 18.76 -24.09
N ARG A 677 7.72 19.38 -23.22
CA ARG A 677 8.43 20.63 -23.55
C ARG A 677 9.41 20.45 -24.71
N SER A 678 10.07 19.30 -24.79
CA SER A 678 10.97 18.98 -25.91
C SER A 678 10.20 18.75 -27.22
N CYS A 679 9.01 18.15 -27.16
CA CYS A 679 8.09 18.03 -28.30
C CYS A 679 7.50 19.39 -28.72
N ALA A 680 7.34 20.33 -27.79
CA ALA A 680 6.81 21.68 -28.04
C ALA A 680 7.80 22.59 -28.77
N ALA A 681 9.10 22.44 -28.51
CA ALA A 681 10.16 23.28 -29.08
C ALA A 681 10.17 23.37 -30.63
N PRO A 682 10.13 22.26 -31.40
CA PRO A 682 10.09 22.33 -32.87
C PRO A 682 8.79 22.93 -33.42
N LEU A 683 7.74 23.02 -32.61
CA LEU A 683 6.47 23.68 -32.95
C LEU A 683 6.51 25.20 -32.66
N GLY A 684 7.61 25.71 -32.09
CA GLY A 684 7.71 27.10 -31.65
C GLY A 684 6.89 27.43 -30.41
N LEU A 685 6.46 26.41 -29.65
CA LEU A 685 5.62 26.56 -28.46
C LEU A 685 6.45 26.64 -27.18
N ASP A 686 6.25 27.70 -26.40
CA ASP A 686 6.79 27.83 -25.05
C ASP A 686 5.87 27.13 -24.03
N LEU A 687 6.09 25.82 -23.83
CA LEU A 687 5.28 25.03 -22.92
C LEU A 687 5.70 25.26 -21.46
N ARG A 688 4.87 25.99 -20.73
CA ARG A 688 5.01 26.25 -19.29
C ARG A 688 4.30 25.18 -18.46
N GLU A 689 4.74 25.00 -17.21
CA GLU A 689 4.03 24.23 -16.19
C GLU A 689 3.58 25.14 -15.03
N THR A 690 2.55 24.72 -14.28
CA THR A 690 2.07 25.44 -13.11
C THR A 690 1.43 24.52 -12.07
N ALA A 691 1.31 25.02 -10.84
CA ALA A 691 0.49 24.46 -9.78
C ALA A 691 -0.90 25.12 -9.76
N VAL A 692 -1.95 24.34 -9.52
CA VAL A 692 -3.33 24.85 -9.40
C VAL A 692 -4.07 24.28 -8.18
N GLY A 693 -5.08 25.02 -7.70
CA GLY A 693 -5.92 24.59 -6.59
C GLY A 693 -7.04 23.61 -6.95
N GLY A 694 -7.37 23.47 -8.23
CA GLY A 694 -8.40 22.55 -8.73
C GLY A 694 -7.87 21.14 -8.95
N ALA A 695 -8.63 20.13 -8.53
CA ALA A 695 -8.32 18.72 -8.79
C ALA A 695 -8.78 18.30 -10.20
N SER A 696 -8.45 17.07 -10.59
CA SER A 696 -8.97 16.36 -11.76
C SER A 696 -8.83 14.85 -11.56
N ASP A 697 -9.21 14.06 -12.55
CA ASP A 697 -8.90 12.63 -12.59
C ASP A 697 -7.41 12.30 -12.61
N GLY A 698 -6.55 13.25 -13.02
CA GLY A 698 -5.10 13.13 -12.93
C GLY A 698 -4.60 12.86 -11.51
N ASN A 699 -5.33 13.32 -10.49
CA ASN A 699 -5.02 13.05 -9.08
C ASN A 699 -5.06 11.54 -8.77
N PHE A 700 -6.03 10.80 -9.32
CA PHE A 700 -6.11 9.35 -9.11
C PHE A 700 -5.04 8.60 -9.89
N VAL A 701 -4.75 9.04 -11.11
CA VAL A 701 -3.70 8.44 -11.94
C VAL A 701 -2.35 8.55 -11.26
N LEU A 702 -2.01 9.73 -10.71
CA LEU A 702 -0.76 9.91 -9.98
C LEU A 702 -0.74 9.04 -8.72
N ALA A 703 -1.83 9.02 -7.95
CA ALA A 703 -1.94 8.20 -6.75
C ALA A 703 -1.85 6.69 -7.05
N ALA A 704 -2.18 6.26 -8.27
CA ALA A 704 -2.00 4.90 -8.76
C ALA A 704 -0.53 4.56 -9.10
N GLY A 705 0.38 5.54 -9.04
CA GLY A 705 1.80 5.39 -9.34
C GLY A 705 2.18 5.59 -10.80
N THR A 706 1.24 6.06 -11.64
CA THR A 706 1.47 6.23 -13.08
C THR A 706 1.91 7.66 -13.39
N PRO A 707 3.03 7.88 -14.12
CA PRO A 707 3.41 9.21 -14.58
C PRO A 707 2.30 9.84 -15.41
N VAL A 708 1.92 11.07 -15.08
CA VAL A 708 0.78 11.76 -15.69
C VAL A 708 1.14 13.18 -16.09
N LEU A 709 0.71 13.59 -17.28
CA LEU A 709 0.73 14.97 -17.73
C LEU A 709 -0.71 15.47 -17.86
N ASP A 710 -1.03 16.54 -17.14
CA ASP A 710 -2.37 17.10 -17.04
C ASP A 710 -2.41 18.53 -17.57
N GLY A 711 -3.57 19.03 -17.97
CA GLY A 711 -3.74 20.34 -18.60
C GLY A 711 -3.24 20.35 -20.05
N LEU A 712 -3.18 19.19 -20.71
CA LEU A 712 -2.76 19.08 -22.12
C LEU A 712 -3.82 19.59 -23.10
N GLY A 713 -5.05 19.79 -22.62
CA GLY A 713 -6.21 20.20 -23.39
C GLY A 713 -6.22 21.66 -23.85
N ALA A 714 -7.42 22.22 -23.94
CA ALA A 714 -7.69 23.52 -24.53
C ALA A 714 -6.89 24.70 -23.92
N VAL A 715 -6.53 25.67 -24.76
CA VAL A 715 -6.04 26.99 -24.34
C VAL A 715 -7.19 27.98 -24.44
N GLY A 716 -7.46 28.68 -23.34
CA GLY A 716 -8.68 29.46 -23.20
C GLY A 716 -8.89 29.91 -21.76
N GLY A 717 -10.15 30.05 -21.35
CA GLY A 717 -10.47 30.38 -19.97
C GLY A 717 -11.97 30.49 -19.70
N GLY A 718 -12.32 30.76 -18.45
CA GLY A 718 -13.71 30.87 -18.00
C GLY A 718 -14.38 29.53 -17.72
N ALA A 719 -13.62 28.51 -17.30
CA ALA A 719 -14.20 27.27 -16.79
C ALA A 719 -15.28 27.56 -15.75
N HIS A 720 -16.39 26.84 -15.84
CA HIS A 720 -17.58 26.99 -14.98
C HIS A 720 -18.21 28.39 -14.99
N ALA A 721 -17.95 29.21 -16.01
CA ALA A 721 -18.49 30.55 -16.15
C ALA A 721 -19.01 30.83 -17.57
N ARG A 722 -19.96 31.75 -17.73
CA ARG A 722 -20.52 32.13 -19.05
C ARG A 722 -19.50 32.79 -20.00
N SER A 723 -18.30 33.11 -19.49
CA SER A 723 -17.17 33.57 -20.28
C SER A 723 -16.35 32.41 -20.88
N GLU A 724 -16.73 31.15 -20.66
CA GLU A 724 -16.03 29.96 -21.14
C GLU A 724 -15.70 30.05 -22.64
N HIS A 725 -14.43 29.76 -22.95
CA HIS A 725 -13.95 29.77 -24.31
C HIS A 725 -12.64 29.05 -24.53
N VAL A 726 -12.40 28.72 -25.79
CA VAL A 726 -11.14 28.19 -26.30
C VAL A 726 -10.63 29.03 -27.47
N LYS A 727 -9.33 28.89 -27.77
CA LYS A 727 -8.71 29.38 -29.01
C LYS A 727 -8.59 28.23 -30.01
N LEU A 728 -9.07 28.41 -31.24
CA LEU A 728 -8.96 27.40 -32.29
C LEU A 728 -7.50 27.14 -32.68
N SER A 729 -6.70 28.20 -32.84
CA SER A 729 -5.25 28.11 -33.02
C SER A 729 -4.58 27.29 -31.92
N GLY A 730 -4.98 27.55 -30.67
CA GLY A 730 -4.53 26.77 -29.52
C GLY A 730 -4.95 25.30 -29.57
N MET A 731 -6.08 24.95 -30.21
CA MET A 731 -6.44 23.56 -30.43
C MET A 731 -5.53 22.85 -31.42
N VAL A 732 -5.20 23.50 -32.54
CA VAL A 732 -4.24 23.00 -33.51
C VAL A 732 -2.87 22.75 -32.87
N GLU A 733 -2.37 23.75 -32.13
CA GLU A 733 -1.08 23.67 -31.42
C GLU A 733 -1.05 22.52 -30.40
N ARG A 734 -2.13 22.35 -29.61
CA ARG A 734 -2.23 21.30 -28.58
C ARG A 734 -2.40 19.91 -29.15
N SER A 735 -3.14 19.75 -30.24
CA SER A 735 -3.21 18.48 -30.99
C SER A 735 -1.85 18.09 -31.56
N ALA A 736 -1.09 19.05 -32.09
CA ALA A 736 0.25 18.79 -32.61
C ALA A 736 1.23 18.37 -31.48
N LEU A 737 1.18 19.08 -30.35
CA LEU A 737 1.94 18.72 -29.15
C LEU A 737 1.59 17.31 -28.66
N ALA A 738 0.30 17.00 -28.53
CA ALA A 738 -0.16 15.68 -28.09
C ALA A 738 0.31 14.57 -29.04
N ALA A 739 0.25 14.80 -30.36
CA ALA A 739 0.77 13.87 -31.36
C ALA A 739 2.27 13.62 -31.19
N GLY A 740 3.07 14.68 -30.98
CA GLY A 740 4.50 14.57 -30.73
C GLY A 740 4.86 13.82 -29.45
N VAL A 741 4.10 14.05 -28.37
CA VAL A 741 4.27 13.32 -27.10
C VAL A 741 3.90 11.85 -27.27
N LEU A 742 2.77 11.54 -27.90
CA LEU A 742 2.34 10.16 -28.18
C LEU A 742 3.38 9.41 -28.99
N ALA A 743 3.85 9.98 -30.10
CA ALA A 743 4.86 9.37 -30.96
C ALA A 743 6.16 9.02 -30.22
N ALA A 744 6.53 9.78 -29.18
CA ALA A 744 7.72 9.50 -28.38
C ALA A 744 7.62 8.19 -27.58
N PHE A 745 6.42 7.67 -27.34
CA PHE A 745 6.22 6.39 -26.63
C PHE A 745 6.41 5.16 -27.51
N VAL A 746 6.65 5.31 -28.82
CA VAL A 746 7.06 4.21 -29.69
C VAL A 746 8.57 3.99 -29.53
N THR A 747 9.00 2.75 -29.25
CA THR A 747 10.43 2.46 -29.19
C THR A 747 11.04 2.49 -30.59
N ALA A 748 12.19 3.15 -30.74
CA ALA A 748 12.96 3.16 -31.97
C ALA A 748 13.51 1.78 -32.35
#